data_AF-A0A549T8G5-F1
#
_entry.id   AF-A0A549T8G5-F1
#
_cell.length_a   1.000
_cell.length_b   1.000
_cell.length_c   1.000
_cell.angle_alpha   90.00
_cell.angle_beta   90.00
_cell.angle_gamma   90.00
#
_symmetry.space_group_name_H-M   'P 1'
#
loop_
_entity.id
_entity.type
_entity.pdbx_description
1 polymer ?
#
loop_
_entity_poly.entity_id
_entity_poly.type
_entity_poly.pdbx_seq_one_letter_code
_entity_poly.pdbx_strand_id
1 'polypeptide(L)'
;MKNAGWKVAGYLLVIIIGLLTALPNILSDATLSKLPSWLPQQRVSLGLDLRGGSHLVLEVDQASLQDEWMQSLTQETRTALRDARIETRVIRREGRSVIVTLADPAMLVQARQTLAPLNGQISTGLNAGRSELDVTTRGTDTLVLAPSEAGLSDRMSHAVEQSLEVIRQRVDQVGVAEPTIQRVGSDRVLVQLPGEQDPSNLRALLGSTAKMSFHLLGQQGEPGVRMLEDEEGRSYPVESRILLSGDRLTDARVAFDPQTSQPVVSFRFDQAGAARFAQITQQNVGSPFAIVLDDKVLSAPVIREPITGGSGQISGAFSVEQANTLAALLRAGALPAKLTVIEERTVGADLGGDAIEMGIMSGLAGFGLVAAFILVLYGAWGLLAVLALTLNVILTFAGLTLLGATLTLPGIAGIVLGIGLAVDANVLINERIREEVSKGRSAFAAIDHGFSKAYSTIIDSNVTALIATVLLFWFGSGPVRGFAVTMGLGIAISMFTAVSVVRVAMVAIANRYRLKTIAIRPLLPFRLVKDGTTIDFMRARLVGIGISAVLSVTSVVLFITPGLNYGVDFKGGIQLEVSTQGPADLAAFRSGLDALGLGEVALQEFGDSNHVMVRLERQPGGEQAQTDAVTKVRETVGQIDKTAKIERTEVVGPKVSGELATAGITSVILASLAMLVYIWVRFDWPFAVGAIATLVLDVTKTVGFFALTGLDFNLTAIAALLTLVGYSVNDKVVVYDRMRENMRLYKSMRFRDLINLSINETLARSLYTSATAFLAMLPMAIWGGSAVESFAVPMVFGIFIAASSSVFIAAPILLFLGDWRARRRKARGEDTAEATAA
;
A
#
# COMPACT_ATOMS: atom_id res chain seq x y z
N MET A 1 -36.82 8.87 -29.95
CA MET A 1 -36.00 7.64 -29.83
C MET A 1 -36.42 6.92 -28.56
N LYS A 2 -36.91 5.68 -28.65
CA LYS A 2 -37.23 4.88 -27.47
C LYS A 2 -35.92 4.26 -26.96
N ASN A 3 -35.72 4.22 -25.65
CA ASN A 3 -34.59 3.49 -25.06
C ASN A 3 -34.61 2.05 -25.57
N ALA A 4 -33.50 1.55 -26.10
CA ALA A 4 -33.42 0.16 -26.54
C ALA A 4 -33.62 -0.76 -25.34
N GLY A 5 -34.66 -1.59 -25.36
CA GLY A 5 -35.10 -2.38 -24.20
C GLY A 5 -33.98 -3.26 -23.62
N TRP A 6 -33.14 -3.85 -24.47
CA TRP A 6 -32.00 -4.66 -24.05
C TRP A 6 -30.93 -3.85 -23.27
N LYS A 7 -30.69 -2.58 -23.64
CA LYS A 7 -29.75 -1.71 -22.92
C LYS A 7 -30.27 -1.39 -21.52
N VAL A 8 -31.56 -1.07 -21.43
CA VAL A 8 -32.21 -0.79 -20.14
C VAL A 8 -32.19 -2.02 -19.25
N ALA A 9 -32.50 -3.21 -19.79
CA ALA A 9 -32.42 -4.46 -19.06
C ALA A 9 -30.99 -4.76 -18.57
N GLY A 10 -29.97 -4.54 -19.42
CA GLY A 10 -28.57 -4.69 -19.02
C GLY A 10 -28.15 -3.75 -17.88
N TYR A 11 -28.53 -2.48 -17.95
CA TYR A 11 -28.20 -1.52 -16.87
C TYR A 11 -28.94 -1.85 -15.57
N LEU A 12 -30.21 -2.25 -15.65
CA LEU A 12 -30.97 -2.69 -14.48
C LEU A 12 -30.36 -3.94 -13.85
N LEU A 13 -29.89 -4.90 -14.64
CA LEU A 13 -29.20 -6.09 -14.15
C LEU A 13 -27.97 -5.71 -13.34
N VAL A 14 -27.11 -4.82 -13.88
CA VAL A 14 -25.91 -4.33 -13.18
C VAL A 14 -26.27 -3.64 -11.87
N ILE A 15 -27.30 -2.78 -11.87
CA ILE A 15 -27.77 -2.07 -10.68
C ILE A 15 -28.32 -3.05 -9.63
N ILE A 16 -29.11 -4.03 -10.04
CA ILE A 16 -29.69 -5.03 -9.12
C ILE A 16 -28.59 -5.90 -8.52
N ILE A 17 -27.67 -6.42 -9.33
CA ILE A 17 -26.53 -7.19 -8.84
C ILE A 17 -25.72 -6.35 -7.85
N GLY A 18 -25.39 -5.11 -8.21
CA GLY A 18 -24.65 -4.22 -7.32
C GLY A 18 -25.37 -3.91 -6.01
N LEU A 19 -26.69 -3.67 -6.04
CA LEU A 19 -27.49 -3.48 -4.83
C LEU A 19 -27.51 -4.73 -3.95
N LEU A 20 -27.68 -5.91 -4.54
CA LEU A 20 -27.70 -7.18 -3.81
C LEU A 20 -26.33 -7.50 -3.19
N THR A 21 -25.23 -7.19 -3.90
CA THR A 21 -23.88 -7.39 -3.38
C THR A 21 -23.49 -6.36 -2.33
N ALA A 22 -24.01 -5.13 -2.40
CA ALA A 22 -23.76 -4.11 -1.38
C ALA A 22 -24.63 -4.28 -0.12
N LEU A 23 -25.77 -4.98 -0.23
CA LEU A 23 -26.75 -5.15 0.86
C LEU A 23 -26.13 -5.66 2.19
N PRO A 24 -25.22 -6.66 2.21
CA PRO A 24 -24.64 -7.19 3.45
C PRO A 24 -23.86 -6.15 4.27
N ASN A 25 -23.38 -5.09 3.62
CA ASN A 25 -22.61 -4.02 4.27
C ASN A 25 -23.47 -3.14 5.19
N ILE A 26 -24.80 -3.16 5.04
CA ILE A 26 -25.73 -2.29 5.79
C ILE A 26 -26.55 -3.10 6.82
N LEU A 27 -26.64 -4.42 6.64
CA LEU A 27 -27.40 -5.30 7.52
C LEU A 27 -26.62 -5.66 8.79
N SER A 28 -27.31 -5.73 9.93
CA SER A 28 -26.73 -6.23 11.18
C SER A 28 -26.48 -7.74 11.12
N ASP A 29 -25.57 -8.25 11.96
CA ASP A 29 -25.20 -9.67 11.99
C ASP A 29 -26.40 -10.59 12.24
N ALA A 30 -27.35 -10.14 13.07
CA ALA A 30 -28.58 -10.87 13.39
C ALA A 30 -29.54 -10.99 12.19
N THR A 31 -29.49 -10.05 11.24
CA THR A 31 -30.30 -10.09 10.02
C THR A 31 -29.57 -10.83 8.90
N LEU A 32 -28.26 -10.68 8.82
CA LEU A 32 -27.41 -11.30 7.80
C LEU A 32 -27.39 -12.84 7.92
N SER A 33 -27.33 -13.36 9.15
CA SER A 33 -27.42 -14.80 9.44
C SER A 33 -28.77 -15.45 9.08
N LYS A 34 -29.82 -14.64 8.88
CA LYS A 34 -31.16 -15.11 8.45
C LYS A 34 -31.36 -15.05 6.94
N LEU A 35 -30.40 -14.54 6.18
CA LEU A 35 -30.51 -14.46 4.73
C LEU A 35 -30.35 -15.86 4.10
N PRO A 36 -31.10 -16.14 3.02
CA PRO A 36 -30.91 -17.35 2.24
C PRO A 36 -29.47 -17.47 1.72
N SER A 37 -28.95 -18.70 1.64
CA SER A 37 -27.57 -19.00 1.20
C SER A 37 -27.23 -18.57 -0.24
N TRP A 38 -28.23 -18.24 -1.07
CA TRP A 38 -28.03 -17.75 -2.43
C TRP A 38 -27.76 -16.23 -2.51
N LEU A 39 -27.98 -15.48 -1.42
CA LEU A 39 -27.62 -14.07 -1.34
C LEU A 39 -26.16 -13.92 -0.90
N PRO A 40 -25.42 -12.92 -1.42
CA PRO A 40 -24.09 -12.59 -0.91
C PRO A 40 -24.14 -12.33 0.60
N GLN A 41 -23.22 -12.93 1.34
CA GLN A 41 -23.08 -12.71 2.80
C GLN A 41 -21.78 -11.96 3.14
N GLN A 42 -20.88 -11.82 2.17
CA GLN A 42 -19.59 -11.17 2.36
C GLN A 42 -19.77 -9.67 2.48
N ARG A 43 -19.12 -9.10 3.50
CA ARG A 43 -18.97 -7.65 3.65
C ARG A 43 -17.68 -7.19 3.00
N VAL A 44 -17.56 -5.88 2.80
CA VAL A 44 -16.28 -5.24 2.51
C VAL A 44 -15.28 -5.59 3.62
N SER A 45 -14.12 -6.12 3.22
CA SER A 45 -12.98 -6.30 4.10
C SER A 45 -12.48 -4.93 4.55
N LEU A 46 -12.33 -4.71 5.84
CA LEU A 46 -11.82 -3.45 6.39
C LEU A 46 -10.33 -3.61 6.69
N GLY A 47 -9.56 -2.55 6.45
CA GLY A 47 -8.13 -2.49 6.73
C GLY A 47 -7.85 -2.44 8.22
N LEU A 48 -6.60 -2.70 8.59
CA LEU A 48 -6.13 -2.63 9.97
C LEU A 48 -6.23 -1.21 10.55
N ASP A 49 -6.16 -0.20 9.71
CA ASP A 49 -6.38 1.20 10.07
C ASP A 49 -7.84 1.49 10.46
N LEU A 50 -8.77 0.63 10.10
CA LEU A 50 -10.18 0.70 10.52
C LEU A 50 -10.53 -0.31 11.61
N ARG A 51 -9.99 -1.54 11.54
CA ARG A 51 -10.30 -2.61 12.52
C ARG A 51 -9.43 -2.57 13.78
N GLY A 52 -8.33 -1.82 13.75
CA GLY A 52 -7.21 -2.04 14.68
C GLY A 52 -6.48 -3.36 14.39
N GLY A 53 -5.25 -3.46 14.85
CA GLY A 53 -4.43 -4.66 14.72
C GLY A 53 -2.98 -4.37 14.36
N SER A 54 -2.25 -5.42 14.01
CA SER A 54 -0.81 -5.37 13.72
C SER A 54 -0.50 -5.76 12.28
N HIS A 55 0.35 -4.97 11.64
CA HIS A 55 0.88 -5.13 10.29
C HIS A 55 2.39 -5.34 10.39
N LEU A 56 2.87 -6.50 9.99
CA LEU A 56 4.29 -6.87 10.03
C LEU A 56 4.75 -7.22 8.61
N VAL A 57 5.88 -6.65 8.20
CA VAL A 57 6.61 -7.09 7.00
C VAL A 57 7.87 -7.80 7.46
N LEU A 58 7.94 -9.09 7.17
CA LEU A 58 9.04 -9.97 7.51
C LEU A 58 9.88 -10.19 6.25
N GLU A 59 11.19 -10.00 6.34
CA GLU A 59 12.15 -10.30 5.28
C GLU A 59 12.89 -11.59 5.60
N VAL A 60 13.04 -12.45 4.61
CA VAL A 60 13.86 -13.65 4.71
C VAL A 60 15.32 -13.24 4.67
N ASP A 61 16.06 -13.60 5.72
CA ASP A 61 17.50 -13.33 5.79
C ASP A 61 18.24 -14.17 4.74
N GLN A 62 18.62 -13.51 3.64
CA GLN A 62 19.36 -14.10 2.54
C GLN A 62 20.72 -14.64 2.96
N ALA A 63 21.39 -13.99 3.92
CA ALA A 63 22.68 -14.46 4.40
C ALA A 63 22.51 -15.76 5.18
N SER A 64 21.51 -15.82 6.06
CA SER A 64 21.15 -17.05 6.79
C SER A 64 20.77 -18.20 5.84
N LEU A 65 19.92 -17.94 4.85
CA LEU A 65 19.51 -18.95 3.86
C LEU A 65 20.71 -19.48 3.05
N GLN A 66 21.62 -18.58 2.66
CA GLN A 66 22.81 -18.97 1.92
C GLN A 66 23.80 -19.76 2.79
N ASP A 67 24.00 -19.33 4.04
CA ASP A 67 24.89 -20.01 4.98
C ASP A 67 24.47 -21.46 5.18
N GLU A 68 23.17 -21.67 5.37
CA GLU A 68 22.59 -23.00 5.53
C GLU A 68 22.70 -23.84 4.25
N TRP A 69 22.43 -23.25 3.09
CA TRP A 69 22.63 -23.95 1.82
C TRP A 69 24.08 -24.39 1.64
N MET A 70 25.05 -23.52 1.93
CA MET A 70 26.47 -23.86 1.83
C MET A 70 26.90 -24.92 2.85
N GLN A 71 26.29 -24.92 4.04
CA GLN A 71 26.52 -25.95 5.04
C GLN A 71 26.00 -27.31 4.59
N SER A 72 24.75 -27.39 4.09
CA SER A 72 24.17 -28.61 3.53
C SER A 72 24.98 -29.12 2.36
N LEU A 73 25.31 -28.23 1.41
CA LEU A 73 26.09 -28.55 0.23
C LEU A 73 27.48 -29.08 0.59
N THR A 74 28.13 -28.54 1.61
CA THR A 74 29.44 -29.03 2.10
C THR A 74 29.32 -30.47 2.63
N GLN A 75 28.26 -30.77 3.38
CA GLN A 75 28.03 -32.09 3.97
C GLN A 75 27.63 -33.14 2.93
N GLU A 76 26.76 -32.77 2.00
CA GLU A 76 26.36 -33.60 0.86
C GLU A 76 27.55 -33.89 -0.05
N THR A 77 28.35 -32.86 -0.38
CA THR A 77 29.59 -33.01 -1.16
C THR A 77 30.55 -33.99 -0.48
N ARG A 78 30.77 -33.86 0.83
CA ARG A 78 31.63 -34.77 1.60
C ARG A 78 31.11 -36.21 1.58
N THR A 79 29.80 -36.38 1.72
CA THR A 79 29.16 -37.71 1.72
C THR A 79 29.26 -38.36 0.35
N ALA A 80 28.89 -37.63 -0.72
CA ALA A 80 28.93 -38.11 -2.09
C ALA A 80 30.35 -38.52 -2.53
N LEU A 81 31.37 -37.71 -2.22
CA LEU A 81 32.76 -38.04 -2.56
C LEU A 81 33.30 -39.23 -1.76
N ARG A 82 32.93 -39.35 -0.48
CA ARG A 82 33.31 -40.50 0.35
C ARG A 82 32.68 -41.80 -0.15
N ASP A 83 31.40 -41.77 -0.47
CA ASP A 83 30.66 -42.95 -0.94
C ASP A 83 31.16 -43.39 -2.33
N ALA A 84 31.59 -42.44 -3.16
CA ALA A 84 32.28 -42.70 -4.43
C ALA A 84 33.78 -43.06 -4.28
N ARG A 85 34.32 -43.11 -3.06
CA ARG A 85 35.72 -43.40 -2.73
C ARG A 85 36.74 -42.46 -3.41
N ILE A 86 36.38 -41.18 -3.57
CA ILE A 86 37.27 -40.15 -4.13
C ILE A 86 38.03 -39.49 -2.98
N GLU A 87 39.36 -39.58 -2.99
CA GLU A 87 40.19 -38.97 -1.95
C GLU A 87 40.30 -37.45 -2.14
N THR A 88 39.97 -36.71 -1.08
CA THR A 88 40.04 -35.24 -1.03
C THR A 88 41.06 -34.79 0.00
N ARG A 89 41.91 -33.80 -0.34
CA ARG A 89 42.79 -33.15 0.66
C ARG A 89 41.97 -32.28 1.60
N VAL A 90 41.13 -31.42 1.03
CA VAL A 90 40.35 -30.43 1.79
C VAL A 90 38.98 -30.25 1.13
N ILE A 91 37.93 -30.29 1.95
CA ILE A 91 36.60 -29.80 1.60
C ILE A 91 36.28 -28.72 2.62
N ARG A 92 36.29 -27.46 2.18
CA ARG A 92 36.03 -26.31 3.06
C ARG A 92 35.06 -25.32 2.42
N ARG A 93 34.31 -24.65 3.27
CA ARG A 93 33.54 -23.46 2.90
C ARG A 93 34.48 -22.25 2.88
N GLU A 94 34.43 -21.48 1.80
CA GLU A 94 35.12 -20.20 1.69
C GLU A 94 34.11 -19.14 1.23
N GLY A 95 33.61 -18.35 2.20
CA GLY A 95 32.54 -17.38 1.96
C GLY A 95 31.30 -18.04 1.35
N ARG A 96 30.99 -17.64 0.10
CA ARG A 96 29.81 -18.07 -0.68
C ARG A 96 30.05 -19.33 -1.51
N SER A 97 31.13 -20.06 -1.30
CA SER A 97 31.49 -21.21 -2.14
C SER A 97 32.02 -22.40 -1.34
N VAL A 98 31.78 -23.59 -1.86
CA VAL A 98 32.39 -24.83 -1.37
C VAL A 98 33.58 -25.16 -2.26
N ILE A 99 34.75 -25.24 -1.65
CA ILE A 99 36.00 -25.57 -2.33
C ILE A 99 36.37 -27.01 -2.01
N VAL A 100 36.52 -27.80 -3.07
CA VAL A 100 36.94 -29.19 -3.02
C VAL A 100 38.31 -29.29 -3.67
N THR A 101 39.33 -29.61 -2.89
CA THR A 101 40.68 -29.89 -3.39
C THR A 101 40.90 -31.40 -3.38
N LEU A 102 41.08 -31.97 -4.56
CA LEU A 102 41.27 -33.41 -4.78
C LEU A 102 42.71 -33.83 -4.42
N ALA A 103 42.87 -35.05 -3.92
CA ALA A 103 44.21 -35.61 -3.71
C ALA A 103 44.89 -35.94 -5.05
N ASP A 104 44.13 -36.51 -5.98
CA ASP A 104 44.54 -36.86 -7.34
C ASP A 104 43.85 -35.96 -8.38
N PRO A 105 44.60 -35.13 -9.15
CA PRO A 105 44.08 -34.34 -10.25
C PRO A 105 43.38 -35.15 -11.36
N ALA A 106 43.75 -36.42 -11.58
CA ALA A 106 43.16 -37.26 -12.62
C ALA A 106 41.68 -37.58 -12.36
N MET A 107 41.27 -37.52 -11.08
CA MET A 107 39.90 -37.82 -10.65
C MET A 107 38.94 -36.63 -10.81
N LEU A 108 39.38 -35.49 -11.34
CA LEU A 108 38.58 -34.27 -11.47
C LEU A 108 37.31 -34.47 -12.32
N VAL A 109 37.41 -35.19 -13.43
CA VAL A 109 36.25 -35.48 -14.30
C VAL A 109 35.24 -36.36 -13.57
N GLN A 110 35.71 -37.39 -12.86
CA GLN A 110 34.86 -38.28 -12.08
C GLN A 110 34.20 -37.55 -10.92
N ALA A 111 34.95 -36.74 -10.18
CA ALA A 111 34.43 -35.91 -9.09
C ALA A 111 33.35 -34.94 -9.59
N ARG A 112 33.55 -34.31 -10.74
CA ARG A 112 32.52 -33.44 -11.36
C ARG A 112 31.25 -34.21 -11.73
N GLN A 113 31.38 -35.44 -12.25
CA GLN A 113 30.21 -36.28 -12.56
C GLN A 113 29.49 -36.76 -11.30
N THR A 114 30.21 -37.10 -10.24
CA THR A 114 29.64 -37.50 -8.94
C THR A 114 28.89 -36.34 -8.28
N LEU A 115 29.36 -35.10 -8.44
CA LEU A 115 28.73 -33.91 -7.88
C LEU A 115 27.66 -33.30 -8.80
N ALA A 116 27.54 -33.74 -10.05
CA ALA A 116 26.54 -33.25 -11.00
C ALA A 116 25.09 -33.39 -10.49
N PRO A 117 24.69 -34.46 -9.78
CA PRO A 117 23.35 -34.57 -9.18
C PRO A 117 23.05 -33.52 -8.12
N LEU A 118 24.08 -32.96 -7.46
CA LEU A 118 23.91 -31.87 -6.49
C LEU A 118 23.67 -30.51 -7.17
N ASN A 119 23.98 -30.39 -8.46
CA ASN A 119 23.69 -29.21 -9.26
C ASN A 119 22.37 -29.38 -10.02
N GLY A 120 21.26 -29.24 -9.28
CA GLY A 120 19.91 -29.29 -9.81
C GLY A 120 19.66 -28.25 -10.91
N GLN A 121 18.73 -28.56 -11.81
CA GLN A 121 18.15 -27.58 -12.72
C GLN A 121 16.85 -27.06 -12.11
N ILE A 122 16.69 -25.74 -12.15
CA ILE A 122 15.47 -25.06 -11.70
C ILE A 122 14.33 -25.56 -12.59
N SER A 123 13.31 -26.15 -11.96
CA SER A 123 12.23 -26.85 -12.67
C SER A 123 11.06 -25.93 -13.02
N THR A 124 10.89 -24.83 -12.29
CA THR A 124 9.69 -23.97 -12.36
C THR A 124 10.06 -22.49 -12.40
N GLY A 125 9.14 -21.66 -12.92
CA GLY A 125 9.28 -20.20 -12.93
C GLY A 125 10.14 -19.63 -14.07
N LEU A 126 10.45 -18.33 -13.97
CA LEU A 126 11.14 -17.56 -15.02
C LEU A 126 12.58 -18.05 -15.29
N ASN A 127 13.18 -18.78 -14.34
CA ASN A 127 14.53 -19.31 -14.40
C ASN A 127 14.59 -20.80 -14.79
N ALA A 128 13.47 -21.39 -15.25
CA ALA A 128 13.40 -22.81 -15.58
C ALA A 128 14.50 -23.24 -16.58
N GLY A 129 15.17 -24.35 -16.29
CA GLY A 129 16.28 -24.91 -17.07
C GLY A 129 17.66 -24.34 -16.74
N ARG A 130 17.78 -23.33 -15.86
CA ARG A 130 19.07 -22.84 -15.36
C ARG A 130 19.56 -23.69 -14.19
N SER A 131 20.88 -23.79 -14.04
CA SER A 131 21.53 -24.50 -12.93
C SER A 131 21.45 -23.73 -11.62
N GLU A 132 21.26 -24.43 -10.51
CA GLU A 132 21.30 -23.84 -9.16
C GLU A 132 22.72 -23.44 -8.73
N LEU A 133 23.74 -24.17 -9.19
CA LEU A 133 25.14 -23.95 -8.84
C LEU A 133 25.98 -23.64 -10.08
N ASP A 134 26.86 -22.66 -9.94
CA ASP A 134 27.99 -22.42 -10.82
C ASP A 134 29.16 -23.29 -10.36
N VAL A 135 29.43 -24.37 -11.12
CA VAL A 135 30.53 -25.29 -10.86
C VAL A 135 31.71 -24.89 -11.74
N THR A 136 32.73 -24.29 -11.13
CA THR A 136 33.96 -23.86 -11.81
C THR A 136 35.15 -24.69 -11.34
N THR A 137 36.23 -24.66 -12.10
CA THR A 137 37.48 -25.35 -11.77
C THR A 137 38.58 -24.30 -11.61
N ARG A 138 39.38 -24.42 -10.55
CA ARG A 138 40.51 -23.54 -10.26
C ARG A 138 41.79 -24.37 -10.35
N GLY A 139 42.57 -24.21 -11.42
CA GLY A 139 43.74 -25.06 -11.66
C GLY A 139 43.37 -26.49 -12.03
N THR A 140 44.24 -27.46 -11.68
CA THR A 140 44.11 -28.87 -12.12
C THR A 140 43.48 -29.80 -11.09
N ASP A 141 43.32 -29.38 -9.83
CA ASP A 141 42.88 -30.26 -8.72
C ASP A 141 41.74 -29.69 -7.87
N THR A 142 41.26 -28.48 -8.16
CA THR A 142 40.29 -27.78 -7.31
C THR A 142 38.98 -27.50 -8.04
N LEU A 143 37.87 -27.95 -7.45
CA LEU A 143 36.49 -27.65 -7.84
C LEU A 143 35.91 -26.58 -6.91
N VAL A 144 35.22 -25.60 -7.48
CA VAL A 144 34.53 -24.54 -6.75
C VAL A 144 33.06 -24.60 -7.10
N LEU A 145 32.22 -24.87 -6.11
CA LEU A 145 30.76 -24.83 -6.23
C LEU A 145 30.27 -23.54 -5.58
N ALA A 146 29.63 -22.67 -6.36
CA ALA A 146 29.04 -21.42 -5.89
C ALA A 146 27.55 -21.36 -6.27
N PRO A 147 26.69 -20.73 -5.46
CA PRO A 147 25.32 -20.38 -5.86
C PRO A 147 25.30 -19.55 -7.13
N SER A 148 24.51 -19.96 -8.12
CA SER A 148 24.17 -19.07 -9.23
C SER A 148 23.15 -18.03 -8.75
N GLU A 149 23.07 -16.87 -9.42
CA GLU A 149 22.03 -15.86 -9.11
C GLU A 149 20.62 -16.43 -9.29
N ALA A 150 20.43 -17.27 -10.30
CA ALA A 150 19.16 -17.93 -10.57
C ALA A 150 18.79 -18.92 -9.45
N GLY A 151 19.75 -19.72 -8.98
CA GLY A 151 19.54 -20.68 -7.89
C GLY A 151 19.25 -20.00 -6.55
N LEU A 152 19.93 -18.88 -6.27
CA LEU A 152 19.67 -18.10 -5.07
C LEU A 152 18.29 -17.45 -5.07
N SER A 153 17.85 -16.91 -6.23
CA SER A 153 16.50 -16.36 -6.38
C SER A 153 15.42 -17.43 -6.26
N ASP A 154 15.65 -18.62 -6.81
CA ASP A 154 14.70 -19.74 -6.73
C ASP A 154 14.54 -20.25 -5.29
N ARG A 155 15.66 -20.47 -4.60
CA ARG A 155 15.65 -20.84 -3.18
C ARG A 155 15.04 -19.77 -2.29
N MET A 156 15.27 -18.50 -2.58
CA MET A 156 14.59 -17.41 -1.87
C MET A 156 13.08 -17.49 -2.05
N SER A 157 12.61 -17.74 -3.28
CA SER A 157 11.19 -17.92 -3.57
C SER A 157 10.58 -19.08 -2.79
N HIS A 158 11.26 -20.23 -2.78
CA HIS A 158 10.82 -21.40 -2.02
C HIS A 158 10.87 -21.17 -0.50
N ALA A 159 11.89 -20.48 0.00
CA ALA A 159 11.98 -20.11 1.41
C ALA A 159 10.81 -19.22 1.84
N VAL A 160 10.41 -18.26 1.00
CA VAL A 160 9.22 -17.42 1.23
C VAL A 160 7.95 -18.26 1.21
N GLU A 161 7.77 -19.15 0.23
CA GLU A 161 6.59 -20.03 0.12
C GLU A 161 6.44 -20.95 1.33
N GLN A 162 7.52 -21.56 1.78
CA GLN A 162 7.52 -22.38 2.99
C GLN A 162 7.29 -21.53 4.25
N SER A 163 7.89 -20.34 4.34
CA SER A 163 7.67 -19.43 5.45
C SER A 163 6.21 -18.98 5.55
N LEU A 164 5.50 -18.77 4.43
CA LEU A 164 4.08 -18.45 4.43
C LEU A 164 3.25 -19.54 5.12
N GLU A 165 3.56 -20.81 4.86
CA GLU A 165 2.83 -21.93 5.45
C GLU A 165 3.13 -22.08 6.95
N VAL A 166 4.41 -21.96 7.34
CA VAL A 166 4.80 -21.98 8.75
C VAL A 166 4.17 -20.81 9.52
N ILE A 167 4.19 -19.60 8.96
CA ILE A 167 3.55 -18.42 9.56
C ILE A 167 2.05 -18.65 9.69
N ARG A 168 1.38 -19.21 8.67
CA ARG A 168 -0.05 -19.53 8.74
C ARG A 168 -0.35 -20.47 9.91
N GLN A 169 0.43 -21.55 10.03
CA GLN A 169 0.28 -22.50 11.14
C GLN A 169 0.55 -21.85 12.50
N ARG A 170 1.56 -20.97 12.61
CA ARG A 170 1.87 -20.24 13.86
C ARG A 170 0.75 -19.29 14.26
N VAL A 171 0.20 -18.53 13.30
CA VAL A 171 -0.89 -17.60 13.56
C VAL A 171 -2.18 -18.35 13.93
N ASP A 172 -2.45 -19.49 13.29
CA ASP A 172 -3.60 -20.35 13.62
C ASP A 172 -3.54 -20.84 15.09
N GLN A 173 -2.34 -21.07 15.65
CA GLN A 173 -2.17 -21.44 17.05
C GLN A 173 -2.49 -20.31 18.04
N VAL A 174 -2.33 -19.05 17.62
CA VAL A 174 -2.66 -17.89 18.45
C VAL A 174 -4.18 -17.62 18.43
N GLY A 175 -4.90 -18.16 17.45
CA GLY A 175 -6.36 -18.06 17.37
C GLY A 175 -6.86 -16.70 16.89
N VAL A 176 -6.05 -15.96 16.14
CA VAL A 176 -6.44 -14.67 15.55
C VAL A 176 -7.50 -14.91 14.46
N ALA A 177 -8.59 -14.14 14.49
CA ALA A 177 -9.65 -14.23 13.49
C ALA A 177 -9.22 -13.52 12.19
N GLU A 178 -9.31 -14.24 11.06
CA GLU A 178 -9.08 -13.72 9.70
C GLU A 178 -7.69 -13.10 9.44
N PRO A 179 -6.56 -13.79 9.74
CA PRO A 179 -5.24 -13.25 9.45
C PRO A 179 -5.01 -13.17 7.93
N THR A 180 -4.40 -12.08 7.47
CA THR A 180 -3.98 -11.93 6.07
C THR A 180 -2.48 -12.13 5.97
N ILE A 181 -2.07 -13.25 5.38
CA ILE A 181 -0.67 -13.63 5.20
C ILE A 181 -0.39 -13.74 3.71
N GLN A 182 0.45 -12.86 3.18
CA GLN A 182 0.69 -12.72 1.75
C GLN A 182 2.17 -12.52 1.45
N ARG A 183 2.61 -12.98 0.27
CA ARG A 183 3.94 -12.66 -0.25
C ARG A 183 3.98 -11.21 -0.73
N VAL A 184 5.06 -10.50 -0.39
CA VAL A 184 5.37 -9.17 -0.93
C VAL A 184 6.74 -9.21 -1.57
N GLY A 185 6.81 -8.92 -2.87
CA GLY A 185 8.07 -9.03 -3.60
C GLY A 185 8.63 -10.46 -3.66
N SER A 186 9.94 -10.59 -3.78
CA SER A 186 10.62 -11.88 -3.94
C SER A 186 11.01 -12.55 -2.63
N ASP A 187 11.21 -11.77 -1.57
CA ASP A 187 11.92 -12.12 -0.33
C ASP A 187 11.16 -11.75 0.96
N ARG A 188 9.92 -11.23 0.87
CA ARG A 188 9.16 -10.77 2.03
C ARG A 188 7.80 -11.44 2.19
N VAL A 189 7.37 -11.50 3.44
CA VAL A 189 6.06 -11.95 3.87
C VAL A 189 5.38 -10.82 4.65
N LEU A 190 4.21 -10.41 4.16
CA LEU A 190 3.30 -9.52 4.87
C LEU A 190 2.38 -10.35 5.76
N VAL A 191 2.28 -9.97 7.03
CA VAL A 191 1.39 -10.55 8.03
C VAL A 191 0.53 -9.44 8.62
N GLN A 192 -0.79 -9.58 8.49
CA GLN A 192 -1.78 -8.65 9.05
C GLN A 192 -2.69 -9.41 10.01
N LEU A 193 -2.76 -8.93 11.24
CA LEU A 193 -3.47 -9.56 12.36
C LEU A 193 -4.49 -8.56 12.91
N PRO A 194 -5.76 -8.63 12.46
CA PRO A 194 -6.81 -7.75 12.96
C PRO A 194 -7.07 -7.95 14.45
N GLY A 195 -7.27 -6.86 15.19
CA GLY A 195 -7.59 -6.88 16.63
C GLY A 195 -6.41 -7.15 17.57
N GLU A 196 -5.22 -7.44 17.04
CA GLU A 196 -4.02 -7.72 17.82
C GLU A 196 -3.19 -6.45 18.07
N GLN A 197 -3.10 -6.04 19.33
CA GLN A 197 -2.58 -4.72 19.72
C GLN A 197 -1.14 -4.74 20.25
N ASP A 198 -0.60 -5.91 20.59
CA ASP A 198 0.78 -6.04 21.02
C ASP A 198 1.53 -7.08 20.16
N PRO A 199 2.25 -6.62 19.12
CA PRO A 199 2.99 -7.53 18.26
C PRO A 199 4.21 -8.13 18.95
N SER A 200 4.59 -7.76 20.19
CA SER A 200 5.86 -8.20 20.80
C SER A 200 5.96 -9.72 20.91
N ASN A 201 4.92 -10.38 21.42
CA ASN A 201 4.87 -11.84 21.54
C ASN A 201 4.82 -12.53 20.16
N LEU A 202 4.08 -11.94 19.23
CA LEU A 202 3.97 -12.44 17.87
C LEU A 202 5.26 -12.24 17.08
N ARG A 203 6.00 -11.17 17.33
CA ARG A 203 7.30 -10.91 16.72
C ARG A 203 8.28 -12.01 17.13
N ALA A 204 8.31 -12.36 18.41
CA ALA A 204 9.11 -13.48 18.90
C ALA A 204 8.67 -14.81 18.26
N LEU A 205 7.36 -15.05 18.19
CA LEU A 205 6.79 -16.26 17.59
C LEU A 205 7.08 -16.37 16.09
N LEU A 206 6.97 -15.28 15.33
CA LEU A 206 7.13 -15.25 13.87
C LEU A 206 8.59 -15.11 13.43
N GLY A 207 9.44 -14.48 14.24
CA GLY A 207 10.87 -14.29 13.94
C GLY A 207 11.77 -15.46 14.31
N SER A 208 11.37 -16.32 15.26
CA SER A 208 12.17 -17.49 15.66
C SER A 208 12.20 -18.56 14.57
N THR A 209 13.36 -19.12 14.26
CA THR A 209 13.44 -20.22 13.29
C THR A 209 12.83 -21.50 13.83
N ALA A 210 12.81 -21.70 15.15
CA ALA A 210 12.33 -22.90 15.82
C ALA A 210 12.99 -24.20 15.29
N LYS A 211 14.26 -24.12 14.91
CA LYS A 211 15.04 -25.27 14.42
C LYS A 211 15.43 -26.13 15.60
N MET A 212 14.61 -27.15 15.85
CA MET A 212 14.88 -28.15 16.87
C MET A 212 15.78 -29.24 16.31
N SER A 213 16.83 -29.58 17.04
CA SER A 213 17.76 -30.65 16.69
C SER A 213 18.21 -31.41 17.92
N PHE A 214 18.47 -32.70 17.74
CA PHE A 214 18.88 -33.59 18.81
C PHE A 214 20.32 -34.09 18.60
N HIS A 215 21.11 -34.02 19.65
CA HIS A 215 22.55 -34.27 19.62
C HIS A 215 22.98 -35.05 20.85
N LEU A 216 24.07 -35.80 20.74
CA LEU A 216 24.76 -36.34 21.91
C LEU A 216 25.73 -35.29 22.47
N LEU A 217 26.09 -35.45 23.74
CA LEU A 217 27.15 -34.65 24.36
C LEU A 217 28.49 -35.37 24.19
N GLY A 218 29.50 -34.64 23.74
CA GLY A 218 30.87 -35.11 23.58
C GLY A 218 31.80 -34.56 24.67
N GLN A 219 33.11 -34.73 24.49
CA GLN A 219 34.10 -34.09 25.36
C GLN A 219 34.60 -32.78 24.77
N GLN A 220 34.84 -31.81 25.64
CA GLN A 220 35.35 -30.50 25.23
C GLN A 220 36.72 -30.65 24.54
N GLY A 221 36.85 -30.10 23.33
CA GLY A 221 38.09 -30.16 22.55
C GLY A 221 38.17 -31.31 21.54
N GLU A 222 37.18 -32.20 21.50
CA GLU A 222 37.11 -33.23 20.46
C GLU A 222 36.74 -32.64 19.07
N PRO A 223 37.34 -33.14 17.97
CA PRO A 223 36.99 -32.70 16.62
C PRO A 223 35.51 -32.94 16.33
N GLY A 224 34.76 -31.87 16.05
CA GLY A 224 33.33 -31.94 15.77
C GLY A 224 32.42 -31.71 16.97
N VAL A 225 32.94 -31.33 18.15
CA VAL A 225 32.14 -30.89 19.30
C VAL A 225 32.11 -29.36 19.37
N ARG A 226 30.92 -28.77 19.55
CA ARG A 226 30.68 -27.34 19.72
C ARG A 226 30.18 -27.06 21.14
N MET A 227 30.62 -25.94 21.71
CA MET A 227 30.06 -25.47 22.98
C MET A 227 28.81 -24.65 22.67
N LEU A 228 27.65 -25.11 23.17
CA LEU A 228 26.39 -24.38 23.09
C LEU A 228 25.92 -24.03 24.50
N GLU A 229 25.27 -22.88 24.64
CA GLU A 229 24.79 -22.40 25.93
C GLU A 229 23.27 -22.60 26.06
N ASP A 230 22.80 -22.78 27.29
CA ASP A 230 21.38 -22.64 27.62
C ASP A 230 21.01 -21.19 27.97
N GLU A 231 19.73 -20.93 28.30
CA GLU A 231 19.27 -19.59 28.69
C GLU A 231 19.86 -19.07 30.00
N GLU A 232 20.39 -19.97 30.84
CA GLU A 232 21.04 -19.64 32.12
C GLU A 232 22.56 -19.42 31.96
N GLY A 233 23.08 -19.50 30.72
CA GLY A 233 24.50 -19.32 30.39
C GLY A 233 25.37 -20.54 30.70
N ARG A 234 24.79 -21.72 30.95
CA ARG A 234 25.54 -22.96 31.15
C ARG A 234 25.94 -23.53 29.79
N SER A 235 27.23 -23.78 29.60
CA SER A 235 27.74 -24.35 28.35
C SER A 235 27.75 -25.88 28.36
N TYR A 236 27.31 -26.48 27.28
CA TYR A 236 27.28 -27.92 27.03
C TYR A 236 28.16 -28.27 25.82
N PRO A 237 29.00 -29.32 25.91
CA PRO A 237 29.77 -29.83 24.77
C PRO A 237 28.88 -30.68 23.87
N VAL A 238 28.28 -30.08 22.84
CA VAL A 238 27.32 -30.72 21.94
C VAL A 238 28.02 -31.19 20.66
N GLU A 239 27.82 -32.46 20.28
CA GLU A 239 28.31 -32.95 18.98
C GLU A 239 27.69 -32.15 17.83
N SER A 240 28.48 -31.81 16.81
CA SER A 240 27.98 -31.03 15.66
C SER A 240 27.06 -31.82 14.75
N ARG A 241 27.04 -33.15 14.89
CA ARG A 241 26.24 -34.04 14.08
C ARG A 241 24.81 -34.10 14.62
N ILE A 242 23.88 -33.58 13.82
CA ILE A 242 22.45 -33.75 14.08
C ILE A 242 22.08 -35.23 13.93
N LEU A 243 21.58 -35.85 15.01
CA LEU A 243 21.16 -37.25 15.00
C LEU A 243 19.70 -37.42 14.59
N LEU A 244 18.87 -36.48 15.02
CA LEU A 244 17.47 -36.37 14.67
C LEU A 244 17.10 -34.89 14.58
N SER A 245 16.24 -34.54 13.63
CA SER A 245 15.79 -33.18 13.39
C SER A 245 14.30 -33.04 13.76
N GLY A 246 13.90 -31.83 14.14
CA GLY A 246 12.54 -31.49 14.56
C GLY A 246 11.51 -31.46 13.43
N ASP A 247 11.94 -31.48 12.16
CA ASP A 247 11.07 -31.60 10.98
C ASP A 247 10.22 -32.89 10.98
N ARG A 248 10.61 -33.89 11.78
CA ARG A 248 9.89 -35.16 11.96
C ARG A 248 8.86 -35.13 13.09
N LEU A 249 8.64 -33.99 13.74
CA LEU A 249 7.61 -33.85 14.76
C LEU A 249 6.22 -33.77 14.12
N THR A 250 5.27 -34.50 14.71
CA THR A 250 3.87 -34.52 14.28
C THR A 250 2.95 -33.79 15.25
N ASP A 251 3.33 -33.72 16.53
CA ASP A 251 2.57 -33.05 17.57
C ASP A 251 3.49 -32.62 18.71
N ALA A 252 3.13 -31.52 19.38
CA ALA A 252 3.75 -31.04 20.60
C ALA A 252 2.71 -30.32 21.47
N ARG A 253 2.59 -30.72 22.73
CA ARG A 253 1.57 -30.20 23.66
C ARG A 253 2.15 -29.95 25.03
N VAL A 254 1.61 -28.96 25.71
CA VAL A 254 1.89 -28.77 27.13
C VAL A 254 1.23 -29.90 27.92
N ALA A 255 2.03 -30.51 28.77
CA ALA A 255 1.61 -31.49 29.77
C ALA A 255 2.15 -31.05 31.13
N PHE A 256 1.69 -31.69 32.20
CA PHE A 256 2.25 -31.51 33.53
C PHE A 256 2.94 -32.79 33.94
N ASP A 257 4.16 -32.67 34.45
CA ASP A 257 4.88 -33.82 34.99
C ASP A 257 4.09 -34.38 36.20
N PRO A 258 3.69 -35.67 36.20
CA PRO A 258 2.90 -36.26 37.27
C PRO A 258 3.56 -36.23 38.65
N GLN A 259 4.90 -36.11 38.72
CA GLN A 259 5.65 -36.14 39.97
C GLN A 259 5.92 -34.74 40.52
N THR A 260 6.24 -33.78 39.66
CA THR A 260 6.66 -32.43 40.08
C THR A 260 5.57 -31.38 39.87
N SER A 261 4.49 -31.71 39.16
CA SER A 261 3.45 -30.78 38.71
C SER A 261 3.99 -29.58 37.92
N GLN A 262 5.20 -29.69 37.37
CA GLN A 262 5.81 -28.66 36.53
C GLN A 262 5.31 -28.78 35.08
N PRO A 263 5.12 -27.65 34.37
CA PRO A 263 4.76 -27.69 32.96
C PRO A 263 5.93 -28.23 32.12
N VAL A 264 5.64 -29.19 31.25
CA VAL A 264 6.59 -29.82 30.32
C VAL A 264 5.99 -29.83 28.92
N VAL A 265 6.84 -29.91 27.90
CA VAL A 265 6.37 -30.03 26.50
C VAL A 265 6.52 -31.48 26.05
N SER A 266 5.39 -32.18 25.88
CA SER A 266 5.34 -33.52 25.32
C SER A 266 5.31 -33.44 23.81
N PHE A 267 6.12 -34.24 23.11
CA PHE A 267 6.21 -34.24 21.65
C PHE A 267 6.15 -35.66 21.08
N ARG A 268 5.75 -35.77 19.81
CA ARG A 268 5.63 -37.04 19.10
C ARG A 268 6.21 -36.96 17.69
N PHE A 269 6.98 -37.98 17.30
CA PHE A 269 7.52 -38.11 15.96
C PHE A 269 6.57 -38.83 14.98
N ASP A 270 6.81 -38.62 13.68
CA ASP A 270 6.29 -39.46 12.61
C ASP A 270 6.86 -40.89 12.69
N GLN A 271 6.37 -41.80 11.84
CA GLN A 271 6.79 -43.21 11.88
C GLN A 271 8.30 -43.38 11.62
N ALA A 272 8.89 -42.58 10.73
CA ALA A 272 10.30 -42.66 10.38
C ALA A 272 11.19 -42.10 11.51
N GLY A 273 10.81 -40.96 12.07
CA GLY A 273 11.44 -40.31 13.20
C GLY A 273 11.36 -41.17 14.46
N ALA A 274 10.22 -41.81 14.73
CA ALA A 274 10.05 -42.73 15.85
C ALA A 274 11.00 -43.95 15.74
N ALA A 275 11.11 -44.55 14.55
CA ALA A 275 12.05 -45.66 14.32
C ALA A 275 13.51 -45.22 14.50
N ARG A 276 13.86 -44.04 13.99
CA ARG A 276 15.21 -43.47 14.15
C ARG A 276 15.52 -43.13 15.60
N PHE A 277 14.56 -42.54 16.31
CA PHE A 277 14.67 -42.20 17.73
C PHE A 277 14.83 -43.44 18.61
N ALA A 278 14.08 -44.51 18.31
CA ALA A 278 14.23 -45.81 18.97
C ALA A 278 15.64 -46.38 18.76
N GLN A 279 16.16 -46.34 17.53
CA GLN A 279 17.51 -46.80 17.22
C GLN A 279 18.59 -46.00 17.97
N ILE A 280 18.47 -44.66 17.99
CA ILE A 280 19.41 -43.78 18.69
C ILE A 280 19.39 -44.07 20.19
N THR A 281 18.21 -44.14 20.80
CA THR A 281 18.10 -44.37 22.26
C THR A 281 18.55 -45.76 22.68
N GLN A 282 18.34 -46.79 21.85
CA GLN A 282 18.86 -48.15 22.10
C GLN A 282 20.40 -48.20 22.14
N GLN A 283 21.07 -47.42 21.29
CA GLN A 283 22.52 -47.43 21.15
C GLN A 283 23.24 -46.55 22.19
N ASN A 284 22.53 -45.64 22.85
CA ASN A 284 23.12 -44.57 23.67
C ASN A 284 22.53 -44.51 25.09
N VAL A 285 22.06 -45.64 25.63
CA VAL A 285 21.58 -45.73 27.02
C VAL A 285 22.71 -45.31 27.98
N GLY A 286 22.39 -44.46 28.95
CA GLY A 286 23.34 -43.88 29.91
C GLY A 286 24.02 -42.59 29.43
N SER A 287 23.85 -42.20 28.16
CA SER A 287 24.43 -40.97 27.62
C SER A 287 23.47 -39.77 27.71
N PRO A 288 23.97 -38.54 27.94
CA PRO A 288 23.17 -37.33 27.83
C PRO A 288 22.76 -37.05 26.38
N PHE A 289 21.53 -36.58 26.20
CA PHE A 289 20.93 -36.30 24.90
C PHE A 289 20.42 -34.86 24.87
N ALA A 290 21.18 -33.97 24.23
CA ALA A 290 20.85 -32.56 24.14
C ALA A 290 19.71 -32.32 23.15
N ILE A 291 18.75 -31.52 23.60
CA ILE A 291 17.68 -30.92 22.82
C ILE A 291 18.08 -29.46 22.57
N VAL A 292 18.37 -29.13 21.32
CA VAL A 292 18.84 -27.80 20.92
C VAL A 292 17.76 -27.13 20.09
N LEU A 293 17.45 -25.86 20.39
CA LEU A 293 16.54 -25.02 19.62
C LEU A 293 17.28 -23.72 19.26
N ASP A 294 17.40 -23.42 17.96
CA ASP A 294 18.05 -22.20 17.47
C ASP A 294 19.46 -21.98 18.09
N ASP A 295 20.30 -23.03 18.08
CA ASP A 295 21.65 -23.09 18.67
C ASP A 295 21.73 -22.89 20.21
N LYS A 296 20.59 -22.89 20.91
CA LYS A 296 20.54 -22.91 22.38
C LYS A 296 20.11 -24.26 22.92
N VAL A 297 20.75 -24.72 24.00
CA VAL A 297 20.37 -25.97 24.66
C VAL A 297 19.12 -25.71 25.51
N LEU A 298 18.01 -26.39 25.19
CA LEU A 298 16.79 -26.35 26.00
C LEU A 298 16.92 -27.28 27.22
N SER A 299 17.38 -28.50 26.98
CA SER A 299 17.63 -29.48 28.02
C SER A 299 18.57 -30.58 27.53
N ALA A 300 19.27 -31.23 28.45
CA ALA A 300 20.17 -32.35 28.16
C ALA A 300 19.90 -33.55 29.09
N PRO A 301 18.70 -34.17 29.00
CA PRO A 301 18.37 -35.34 29.82
C PRO A 301 19.27 -36.55 29.49
N VAL A 302 19.47 -37.42 30.49
CA VAL A 302 20.16 -38.70 30.30
C VAL A 302 19.18 -39.76 29.81
N ILE A 303 19.53 -40.50 28.76
CA ILE A 303 18.73 -41.63 28.26
C ILE A 303 18.82 -42.77 29.28
N ARG A 304 17.73 -43.04 30.01
CA ARG A 304 17.71 -44.10 31.04
C ARG A 304 17.33 -45.46 30.49
N GLU A 305 16.42 -45.49 29.53
CA GLU A 305 15.92 -46.69 28.89
C GLU A 305 15.65 -46.42 27.40
N PRO A 306 15.65 -47.46 26.54
CA PRO A 306 15.31 -47.30 25.14
C PRO A 306 13.87 -46.80 24.92
N ILE A 307 13.71 -45.71 24.18
CA ILE A 307 12.39 -45.11 23.91
C ILE A 307 11.87 -45.58 22.56
N THR A 308 11.01 -46.59 22.56
CA THR A 308 10.45 -47.20 21.34
C THR A 308 9.08 -46.64 20.96
N GLY A 309 8.43 -45.87 21.84
CA GLY A 309 7.09 -45.32 21.64
C GLY A 309 7.00 -44.11 20.71
N GLY A 310 8.13 -43.54 20.27
CA GLY A 310 8.16 -42.38 19.37
C GLY A 310 7.69 -41.06 19.97
N SER A 311 7.57 -40.99 21.30
CA SER A 311 7.20 -39.79 22.05
C SER A 311 8.26 -39.45 23.09
N GLY A 312 8.39 -38.16 23.43
CA GLY A 312 9.30 -37.69 24.47
C GLY A 312 8.74 -36.46 25.19
N GLN A 313 9.42 -36.04 26.24
CA GLN A 313 9.08 -34.83 27.00
C GLN A 313 10.31 -33.92 27.14
N ILE A 314 10.11 -32.62 26.95
CA ILE A 314 11.09 -31.57 27.22
C ILE A 314 10.76 -31.02 28.60
N SER A 315 11.60 -31.35 29.56
CA SER A 315 11.57 -30.73 30.89
C SER A 315 12.48 -29.51 30.93
N GLY A 316 12.07 -28.53 31.73
CA GLY A 316 12.76 -27.27 31.99
C GLY A 316 11.94 -26.52 33.04
N ALA A 317 12.52 -25.53 33.71
CA ALA A 317 11.81 -24.69 34.68
C ALA A 317 10.87 -23.69 33.95
N PHE A 318 10.04 -24.19 33.04
CA PHE A 318 9.18 -23.36 32.19
C PHE A 318 8.01 -22.80 32.99
N SER A 319 7.56 -21.59 32.61
CA SER A 319 6.21 -21.14 32.93
C SER A 319 5.19 -21.81 32.01
N VAL A 320 3.91 -21.79 32.37
CA VAL A 320 2.82 -22.31 31.52
C VAL A 320 2.79 -21.58 30.16
N GLU A 321 3.04 -20.28 30.18
CA GLU A 321 3.10 -19.45 28.97
C GLU A 321 4.29 -19.82 28.08
N GLN A 322 5.50 -19.98 28.66
CA GLN A 322 6.68 -20.44 27.92
C GLN A 322 6.48 -21.82 27.31
N ALA A 323 5.89 -22.76 28.06
CA ALA A 323 5.58 -24.09 27.56
C ALA A 323 4.57 -24.06 26.41
N ASN A 324 3.53 -23.21 26.49
CA ASN A 324 2.55 -23.02 25.42
C ASN A 324 3.20 -22.47 24.15
N THR A 325 4.05 -21.44 24.29
CA THR A 325 4.79 -20.85 23.17
C THR A 325 5.72 -21.86 22.52
N LEU A 326 6.49 -22.61 23.31
CA LEU A 326 7.37 -23.66 22.81
C LEU A 326 6.59 -24.76 22.09
N ALA A 327 5.49 -25.25 22.68
CA ALA A 327 4.63 -26.26 22.05
C ALA A 327 4.00 -25.77 20.74
N ALA A 328 3.61 -24.50 20.66
CA ALA A 328 3.11 -23.89 19.43
C ALA A 328 4.21 -23.78 18.35
N LEU A 329 5.42 -23.34 18.72
CA LEU A 329 6.57 -23.27 17.80
C LEU A 329 6.92 -24.65 17.23
N LEU A 330 6.96 -25.68 18.07
CA LEU A 330 7.29 -27.04 17.63
C LEU A 330 6.22 -27.66 16.73
N ARG A 331 4.93 -27.35 16.96
CA ARG A 331 3.82 -27.83 16.09
C ARG A 331 3.80 -27.16 14.73
N ALA A 332 4.13 -25.87 14.66
CA ALA A 332 4.09 -25.12 13.41
C ALA A 332 5.31 -25.37 12.51
N GLY A 333 6.33 -26.03 13.03
CA GLY A 333 7.54 -26.38 12.29
C GLY A 333 8.58 -25.26 12.21
N ALA A 334 9.74 -25.64 11.68
CA ALA A 334 10.89 -24.76 11.56
C ALA A 334 10.81 -23.89 10.29
N LEU A 335 11.22 -22.63 10.41
CA LEU A 335 11.38 -21.75 9.25
C LEU A 335 12.63 -22.16 8.46
N PRO A 336 12.58 -22.03 7.12
CA PRO A 336 13.72 -22.34 6.26
C PRO A 336 14.88 -21.37 6.50
N ALA A 337 14.63 -20.12 6.86
CA ALA A 337 15.64 -19.15 7.27
C ALA A 337 15.09 -18.17 8.30
N LYS A 338 15.98 -17.41 8.94
CA LYS A 338 15.58 -16.38 9.90
C LYS A 338 14.74 -15.31 9.21
N LEU A 339 13.68 -14.85 9.89
CA LEU A 339 12.84 -13.74 9.45
C LEU A 339 13.14 -12.51 10.30
N THR A 340 13.41 -11.38 9.65
CA THR A 340 13.63 -10.08 10.31
C THR A 340 12.45 -9.15 10.04
N VAL A 341 11.95 -8.48 11.06
CA VAL A 341 10.84 -7.51 10.91
C VAL A 341 11.41 -6.20 10.38
N ILE A 342 11.14 -5.90 9.12
CA ILE A 342 11.67 -4.68 8.45
C ILE A 342 10.69 -3.50 8.53
N GLU A 343 9.40 -3.79 8.74
CA GLU A 343 8.34 -2.80 8.91
C GLU A 343 7.30 -3.34 9.89
N GLU A 344 6.86 -2.48 10.82
CA GLU A 344 5.78 -2.74 11.74
C GLU A 344 4.84 -1.55 11.80
N ARG A 345 3.53 -1.81 11.72
CA ARG A 345 2.50 -0.81 12.03
C ARG A 345 1.45 -1.45 12.91
N THR A 346 1.24 -0.92 14.09
CA THR A 346 0.21 -1.36 15.01
C THR A 346 -0.74 -0.21 15.28
N VAL A 347 -2.04 -0.50 15.22
CA VAL A 347 -3.13 0.43 15.46
C VAL A 347 -4.02 -0.15 16.56
N GLY A 348 -4.27 0.63 17.61
CA GLY A 348 -5.17 0.26 18.69
C GLY A 348 -6.62 0.16 18.23
N ALA A 349 -7.42 -0.67 18.89
CA ALA A 349 -8.82 -0.87 18.52
C ALA A 349 -9.68 0.41 18.68
N ASP A 350 -9.37 1.23 19.69
CA ASP A 350 -10.08 2.50 19.98
C ASP A 350 -9.92 3.49 18.80
N LEU A 351 -8.69 3.64 18.28
CA LEU A 351 -8.39 4.55 17.16
C LEU A 351 -9.08 4.14 15.86
N GLY A 352 -9.16 2.83 15.58
CA GLY A 352 -9.81 2.31 14.37
C GLY A 352 -11.32 2.59 14.34
N GLY A 353 -12.01 2.36 15.46
CA GLY A 353 -13.44 2.62 15.61
C GLY A 353 -13.79 4.11 15.45
N ASP A 354 -13.07 4.97 16.16
CA ASP A 354 -13.28 6.41 16.11
C ASP A 354 -12.96 6.98 14.71
N ALA A 355 -11.92 6.46 14.06
CA ALA A 355 -11.56 6.85 12.70
C ALA A 355 -12.61 6.41 11.66
N ILE A 356 -13.25 5.24 11.84
CA ILE A 356 -14.41 4.83 11.01
C ILE A 356 -15.54 5.83 11.20
N GLU A 357 -15.91 6.15 12.45
CA GLU A 357 -17.03 7.05 12.74
C GLU A 357 -16.79 8.44 12.15
N MET A 358 -15.63 9.03 12.40
CA MET A 358 -15.22 10.32 11.82
C MET A 358 -15.17 10.28 10.30
N GLY A 359 -14.63 9.21 9.71
CA GLY A 359 -14.58 9.02 8.26
C GLY A 359 -15.97 8.92 7.61
N ILE A 360 -16.89 8.17 8.22
CA ILE A 360 -18.28 8.04 7.75
C ILE A 360 -19.03 9.36 7.94
N MET A 361 -18.93 9.99 9.10
CA MET A 361 -19.64 11.25 9.40
C MET A 361 -19.17 12.39 8.50
N SER A 362 -17.86 12.53 8.30
CA SER A 362 -17.31 13.50 7.35
C SER A 362 -17.72 13.19 5.90
N GLY A 363 -17.76 11.91 5.52
CA GLY A 363 -18.24 11.49 4.20
C GLY A 363 -19.74 11.75 3.97
N LEU A 364 -20.59 11.50 4.96
CA LEU A 364 -22.03 11.81 4.91
C LEU A 364 -22.27 13.32 4.88
N ALA A 365 -21.53 14.09 5.68
CA ALA A 365 -21.56 15.55 5.63
C ALA A 365 -21.15 16.07 4.25
N GLY A 366 -20.05 15.55 3.69
CA GLY A 366 -19.58 15.88 2.34
C GLY A 366 -20.61 15.54 1.27
N PHE A 367 -21.20 14.34 1.31
CA PHE A 367 -22.30 13.93 0.43
C PHE A 367 -23.49 14.88 0.54
N GLY A 368 -23.91 15.22 1.77
CA GLY A 368 -25.02 16.13 2.03
C GLY A 368 -24.78 17.52 1.47
N LEU A 369 -23.58 18.09 1.65
CA LEU A 369 -23.19 19.39 1.11
C LEU A 369 -23.18 19.38 -0.43
N VAL A 370 -22.61 18.36 -1.05
CA VAL A 370 -22.59 18.20 -2.52
C VAL A 370 -24.01 18.04 -3.06
N ALA A 371 -24.83 17.20 -2.43
CA ALA A 371 -26.22 16.98 -2.83
C ALA A 371 -27.04 18.28 -2.72
N ALA A 372 -26.90 19.01 -1.61
CA ALA A 372 -27.55 20.30 -1.42
C ALA A 372 -27.12 21.31 -2.49
N PHE A 373 -25.81 21.42 -2.76
CA PHE A 373 -25.27 22.31 -3.79
C PHE A 373 -25.85 22.02 -5.18
N ILE A 374 -25.91 20.74 -5.57
CA ILE A 374 -26.46 20.33 -6.87
C ILE A 374 -27.97 20.54 -6.97
N LEU A 375 -28.72 20.27 -5.90
CA LEU A 375 -30.15 20.55 -5.85
C LEU A 375 -30.42 22.05 -5.98
N VAL A 376 -29.62 22.90 -5.33
CA VAL A 376 -29.75 24.36 -5.46
C VAL A 376 -29.49 24.82 -6.89
N LEU A 377 -28.46 24.28 -7.57
CA LEU A 377 -28.09 24.70 -8.92
C LEU A 377 -29.00 24.16 -10.04
N TYR A 378 -29.51 22.94 -9.89
CA TYR A 378 -30.19 22.20 -10.97
C TYR A 378 -31.65 21.82 -10.66
N GLY A 379 -32.15 22.12 -9.45
CA GLY A 379 -33.53 21.86 -9.04
C GLY A 379 -33.91 20.37 -9.18
N ALA A 380 -35.05 20.10 -9.81
CA ALA A 380 -35.57 18.73 -10.00
C ALA A 380 -34.62 17.84 -10.82
N TRP A 381 -33.87 18.39 -11.78
CA TRP A 381 -32.86 17.62 -12.54
C TRP A 381 -31.61 17.33 -11.69
N GLY A 382 -31.35 18.15 -10.68
CA GLY A 382 -30.33 17.88 -9.66
C GLY A 382 -30.65 16.62 -8.85
N LEU A 383 -31.93 16.30 -8.63
CA LEU A 383 -32.32 15.07 -7.92
C LEU A 383 -31.87 13.80 -8.66
N LEU A 384 -31.90 13.81 -10.00
CA LEU A 384 -31.36 12.69 -10.78
C LEU A 384 -29.85 12.56 -10.65
N ALA A 385 -29.12 13.68 -10.57
CA ALA A 385 -27.69 13.68 -10.33
C ALA A 385 -27.35 13.14 -8.93
N VAL A 386 -28.13 13.52 -7.91
CA VAL A 386 -28.00 12.96 -6.55
C VAL A 386 -28.31 11.47 -6.53
N LEU A 387 -29.37 11.00 -7.23
CA LEU A 387 -29.67 9.57 -7.36
C LEU A 387 -28.53 8.80 -8.04
N ALA A 388 -27.95 9.35 -9.11
CA ALA A 388 -26.80 8.75 -9.79
C ALA A 388 -25.55 8.71 -8.89
N LEU A 389 -25.36 9.74 -8.06
CA LEU A 389 -24.29 9.81 -7.08
C LEU A 389 -24.50 8.77 -5.95
N THR A 390 -25.71 8.64 -5.41
CA THR A 390 -26.04 7.58 -4.43
C THR A 390 -25.77 6.20 -5.02
N LEU A 391 -26.21 5.96 -6.25
CA LEU A 391 -25.94 4.73 -6.96
C LEU A 391 -24.44 4.51 -7.17
N ASN A 392 -23.67 5.55 -7.48
CA ASN A 392 -22.22 5.48 -7.62
C ASN A 392 -21.56 4.96 -6.33
N VAL A 393 -21.92 5.52 -5.18
CA VAL A 393 -21.38 5.09 -3.88
C VAL A 393 -21.74 3.63 -3.61
N ILE A 394 -23.01 3.24 -3.78
CA ILE A 394 -23.47 1.86 -3.57
C ILE A 394 -22.71 0.87 -4.46
N LEU A 395 -22.60 1.17 -5.76
CA LEU A 395 -21.90 0.33 -6.71
C LEU A 395 -20.39 0.28 -6.44
N THR A 396 -19.80 1.34 -5.87
CA THR A 396 -18.40 1.34 -5.44
C THR A 396 -18.17 0.35 -4.31
N PHE A 397 -19.03 0.35 -3.28
CA PHE A 397 -19.00 -0.68 -2.23
C PHE A 397 -19.22 -2.09 -2.79
N ALA A 398 -20.16 -2.26 -3.73
CA ALA A 398 -20.36 -3.54 -4.40
C ALA A 398 -19.09 -4.01 -5.15
N GLY A 399 -18.42 -3.09 -5.86
CA GLY A 399 -17.17 -3.37 -6.56
C GLY A 399 -16.04 -3.78 -5.60
N LEU A 400 -15.92 -3.13 -4.44
CA LEU A 400 -14.94 -3.50 -3.42
C LEU A 400 -15.20 -4.90 -2.88
N THR A 401 -16.46 -5.21 -2.55
CA THR A 401 -16.87 -6.55 -2.10
C THR A 401 -16.57 -7.62 -3.15
N LEU A 402 -16.92 -7.39 -4.42
CA LEU A 402 -16.70 -8.36 -5.51
C LEU A 402 -15.21 -8.63 -5.77
N LEU A 403 -14.35 -7.63 -5.59
CA LEU A 403 -12.92 -7.77 -5.78
C LEU A 403 -12.19 -8.32 -4.54
N GLY A 404 -12.89 -8.44 -3.39
CA GLY A 404 -12.24 -8.71 -2.10
C GLY A 404 -11.24 -7.63 -1.70
N ALA A 405 -11.47 -6.39 -2.16
CA ALA A 405 -10.56 -5.28 -1.90
C ALA A 405 -10.79 -4.70 -0.51
N THR A 406 -9.70 -4.47 0.22
CA THR A 406 -9.72 -3.93 1.57
C THR A 406 -9.99 -2.43 1.57
N LEU A 407 -11.00 -1.97 2.32
CA LEU A 407 -11.29 -0.57 2.56
C LEU A 407 -10.40 -0.02 3.68
N THR A 408 -9.63 1.02 3.40
CA THR A 408 -8.72 1.71 4.33
C THR A 408 -9.22 3.13 4.63
N LEU A 409 -8.65 3.83 5.60
CA LEU A 409 -8.91 5.25 5.88
C LEU A 409 -8.62 6.14 4.66
N PRO A 410 -7.43 6.05 4.01
CA PRO A 410 -7.24 6.67 2.70
C PRO A 410 -8.30 6.20 1.69
N GLY A 411 -8.66 4.92 1.68
CA GLY A 411 -9.76 4.39 0.87
C GLY A 411 -11.08 5.14 1.02
N ILE A 412 -11.49 5.45 2.26
CA ILE A 412 -12.66 6.28 2.58
C ILE A 412 -12.48 7.69 2.03
N ALA A 413 -11.31 8.31 2.21
CA ALA A 413 -11.02 9.63 1.62
C ALA A 413 -11.14 9.62 0.09
N GLY A 414 -10.78 8.50 -0.57
CA GLY A 414 -11.02 8.27 -1.98
C GLY A 414 -12.49 8.22 -2.36
N ILE A 415 -13.34 7.56 -1.57
CA ILE A 415 -14.80 7.57 -1.79
C ILE A 415 -15.35 8.99 -1.63
N VAL A 416 -14.91 9.73 -0.62
CA VAL A 416 -15.35 11.11 -0.35
C VAL A 416 -14.93 12.06 -1.47
N LEU A 417 -13.68 12.01 -1.93
CA LEU A 417 -13.24 12.79 -3.08
C LEU A 417 -13.99 12.36 -4.35
N GLY A 418 -14.17 11.05 -4.54
CA GLY A 418 -14.93 10.47 -5.64
C GLY A 418 -16.36 11.00 -5.71
N ILE A 419 -17.01 11.27 -4.57
CA ILE A 419 -18.33 11.91 -4.52
C ILE A 419 -18.29 13.31 -5.18
N GLY A 420 -17.29 14.11 -4.86
CA GLY A 420 -17.11 15.44 -5.45
C GLY A 420 -16.84 15.42 -6.96
N LEU A 421 -16.06 14.44 -7.43
CA LEU A 421 -15.68 14.28 -8.84
C LEU A 421 -16.79 13.63 -9.69
N ALA A 422 -17.54 12.67 -9.14
CA ALA A 422 -18.60 11.94 -9.86
C ALA A 422 -19.72 12.84 -10.36
N VAL A 423 -19.88 14.02 -9.76
CA VAL A 423 -20.88 15.02 -10.12
C VAL A 423 -20.48 15.85 -11.34
N ASP A 424 -19.18 15.96 -11.68
CA ASP A 424 -18.69 16.77 -12.82
C ASP A 424 -19.36 16.38 -14.14
N ALA A 425 -19.47 15.08 -14.41
CA ALA A 425 -20.12 14.59 -15.61
C ALA A 425 -21.59 15.03 -15.69
N ASN A 426 -22.31 14.98 -14.56
CA ASN A 426 -23.71 15.40 -14.49
C ASN A 426 -23.85 16.93 -14.67
N VAL A 427 -22.95 17.72 -14.10
CA VAL A 427 -22.88 19.18 -14.27
C VAL A 427 -22.65 19.53 -15.75
N LEU A 428 -21.65 18.93 -16.40
CA LEU A 428 -21.34 19.14 -17.81
C LEU A 428 -22.52 18.77 -18.71
N ILE A 429 -23.15 17.61 -18.49
CA ILE A 429 -24.31 17.15 -19.27
C ILE A 429 -25.45 18.17 -19.14
N ASN A 430 -25.75 18.61 -17.92
CA ASN A 430 -26.84 19.56 -17.67
C ASN A 430 -26.58 20.92 -18.32
N GLU A 431 -25.36 21.45 -18.24
CA GLU A 431 -25.03 22.72 -18.92
C GLU A 431 -25.08 22.55 -20.45
N ARG A 432 -24.59 21.45 -21.01
CA ARG A 432 -24.66 21.21 -22.46
C ARG A 432 -26.10 21.05 -22.95
N ILE A 433 -26.96 20.40 -22.18
CA ILE A 433 -28.41 20.33 -22.48
C ILE A 433 -29.03 21.72 -22.42
N ARG A 434 -28.68 22.54 -21.42
CA ARG A 434 -29.18 23.91 -21.28
C ARG A 434 -28.78 24.78 -22.48
N GLU A 435 -27.54 24.68 -22.95
CA GLU A 435 -27.07 25.35 -24.17
C GLU A 435 -27.82 24.91 -25.43
N GLU A 436 -28.21 23.65 -25.53
CA GLU A 436 -28.94 23.14 -26.69
C GLU A 436 -30.43 23.54 -26.64
N VAL A 437 -31.02 23.64 -25.44
CA VAL A 437 -32.37 24.20 -25.26
C VAL A 437 -32.40 25.70 -25.56
N SER A 438 -31.38 26.47 -25.18
CA SER A 438 -31.32 27.91 -25.48
C SER A 438 -31.24 28.20 -26.99
N LYS A 439 -30.73 27.24 -27.78
CA LYS A 439 -30.78 27.24 -29.25
C LYS A 439 -32.15 26.84 -29.85
N GLY A 440 -33.18 26.67 -29.01
CA GLY A 440 -34.54 26.34 -29.43
C GLY A 440 -34.78 24.85 -29.75
N ARG A 441 -33.88 23.94 -29.36
CA ARG A 441 -34.07 22.50 -29.62
C ARG A 441 -35.16 21.90 -28.73
N SER A 442 -35.87 20.90 -29.27
CA SER A 442 -36.85 20.12 -28.51
C SER A 442 -36.18 19.30 -27.41
N ALA A 443 -36.93 18.90 -26.39
CA ALA A 443 -36.43 18.14 -25.24
C ALA A 443 -35.56 16.92 -25.63
N PHE A 444 -36.04 16.09 -26.55
CA PHE A 444 -35.32 14.89 -26.99
C PHE A 444 -34.04 15.23 -27.78
N ALA A 445 -34.12 16.20 -28.69
CA ALA A 445 -32.96 16.63 -29.46
C ALA A 445 -31.90 17.28 -28.55
N ALA A 446 -32.31 18.06 -27.56
CA ALA A 446 -31.41 18.67 -26.59
C ALA A 446 -30.70 17.62 -25.72
N ILE A 447 -31.41 16.59 -25.24
CA ILE A 447 -30.77 15.45 -24.52
C ILE A 447 -29.75 14.78 -25.42
N ASP A 448 -30.13 14.37 -26.64
CA ASP A 448 -29.26 13.56 -27.49
C ASP A 448 -27.99 14.31 -27.92
N HIS A 449 -28.15 15.58 -28.31
CA HIS A 449 -27.02 16.44 -28.63
C HIS A 449 -26.19 16.82 -27.39
N GLY A 450 -26.82 17.02 -26.24
CA GLY A 450 -26.15 17.31 -24.98
C GLY A 450 -25.20 16.18 -24.58
N PHE A 451 -25.72 14.95 -24.52
CA PHE A 451 -24.94 13.76 -24.18
C PHE A 451 -23.85 13.45 -25.21
N SER A 452 -24.16 13.49 -26.51
CA SER A 452 -23.17 13.18 -27.55
C SER A 452 -21.98 14.15 -27.56
N LYS A 453 -22.24 15.44 -27.35
CA LYS A 453 -21.18 16.45 -27.24
C LYS A 453 -20.41 16.38 -25.92
N ALA A 454 -21.09 16.07 -24.82
CA ALA A 454 -20.44 15.95 -23.51
C ALA A 454 -19.57 14.68 -23.40
N TYR A 455 -19.92 13.61 -24.13
CA TYR A 455 -19.29 12.29 -23.99
C TYR A 455 -17.77 12.30 -24.15
N SER A 456 -17.24 12.96 -25.21
CA SER A 456 -15.79 13.03 -25.42
C SER A 456 -15.09 13.76 -24.28
N THR A 457 -15.67 14.87 -23.82
CA THR A 457 -15.09 15.67 -22.73
C THR A 457 -15.13 14.93 -21.38
N ILE A 458 -16.17 14.12 -21.12
CA ILE A 458 -16.29 13.28 -19.91
C ILE A 458 -15.27 12.14 -19.92
N ILE A 459 -15.05 11.51 -21.08
CA ILE A 459 -14.03 10.47 -21.19
C ILE A 459 -12.65 11.09 -20.98
N ASP A 460 -12.36 12.18 -21.68
CA ASP A 460 -11.05 12.81 -21.61
C ASP A 460 -10.66 13.21 -20.17
N SER A 461 -11.62 13.75 -19.41
CA SER A 461 -11.39 14.16 -18.02
C SER A 461 -11.22 12.99 -17.05
N ASN A 462 -11.98 11.91 -17.23
CA ASN A 462 -11.89 10.75 -16.34
C ASN A 462 -10.71 9.85 -16.67
N VAL A 463 -10.28 9.77 -17.93
CA VAL A 463 -9.06 9.03 -18.32
C VAL A 463 -7.84 9.62 -17.63
N THR A 464 -7.73 10.94 -17.51
CA THR A 464 -6.62 11.56 -16.77
C THR A 464 -6.60 11.20 -15.30
N ALA A 465 -7.77 11.16 -14.66
CA ALA A 465 -7.88 10.73 -13.27
C ALA A 465 -7.56 9.23 -13.12
N LEU A 466 -8.02 8.40 -14.06
CA LEU A 466 -7.74 6.96 -14.06
C LEU A 466 -6.25 6.64 -14.27
N ILE A 467 -5.54 7.40 -15.13
CA ILE A 467 -4.09 7.25 -15.30
C ILE A 467 -3.36 7.46 -13.97
N ALA A 468 -3.67 8.55 -13.25
CA ALA A 468 -3.08 8.82 -11.94
C ALA A 468 -3.37 7.68 -10.95
N THR A 469 -4.63 7.20 -10.92
CA THR A 469 -5.06 6.11 -10.05
C THR A 469 -4.39 4.77 -10.36
N VAL A 470 -4.22 4.41 -11.64
CA VAL A 470 -3.52 3.16 -12.03
C VAL A 470 -2.06 3.20 -11.60
N LEU A 471 -1.40 4.35 -11.73
CA LEU A 471 -0.02 4.50 -11.30
C LEU A 471 0.10 4.45 -9.77
N LEU A 472 -0.84 5.06 -9.04
CA LEU A 472 -0.96 4.89 -7.59
C LEU A 472 -1.17 3.42 -7.19
N PHE A 473 -1.94 2.65 -7.95
CA PHE A 473 -2.16 1.23 -7.66
C PHE A 473 -0.89 0.38 -7.86
N TRP A 474 -0.10 0.67 -8.89
CA TRP A 474 1.12 -0.09 -9.18
C TRP A 474 2.28 0.26 -8.26
N PHE A 475 2.48 1.53 -7.97
CA PHE A 475 3.63 1.99 -7.20
C PHE A 475 3.31 2.35 -5.74
N GLY A 476 2.04 2.54 -5.40
CA GLY A 476 1.61 2.77 -4.02
C GLY A 476 1.68 1.48 -3.19
N SER A 477 2.04 1.62 -1.91
CA SER A 477 2.06 0.55 -0.94
C SER A 477 0.84 0.62 0.00
N GLY A 478 0.50 -0.53 0.61
CA GLY A 478 -0.50 -0.68 1.68
C GLY A 478 -1.73 0.23 1.55
N PRO A 479 -1.90 1.25 2.41
CA PRO A 479 -3.07 2.14 2.40
C PRO A 479 -3.29 2.93 1.11
N VAL A 480 -2.22 3.33 0.42
CA VAL A 480 -2.29 4.11 -0.83
C VAL A 480 -2.84 3.25 -1.98
N ARG A 481 -2.49 1.96 -2.01
CA ARG A 481 -3.07 1.02 -2.97
C ARG A 481 -4.57 0.85 -2.74
N GLY A 482 -5.02 0.78 -1.47
CA GLY A 482 -6.44 0.77 -1.11
C GLY A 482 -7.18 2.02 -1.63
N PHE A 483 -6.61 3.21 -1.41
CA PHE A 483 -7.10 4.48 -1.99
C PHE A 483 -7.21 4.43 -3.53
N ALA A 484 -6.20 3.88 -4.20
CA ALA A 484 -6.22 3.78 -5.66
C ALA A 484 -7.37 2.89 -6.15
N VAL A 485 -7.64 1.75 -5.49
CA VAL A 485 -8.76 0.88 -5.86
C VAL A 485 -10.10 1.59 -5.67
N THR A 486 -10.31 2.27 -4.54
CA THR A 486 -11.58 2.97 -4.27
C THR A 486 -11.82 4.11 -5.25
N MET A 487 -10.81 4.94 -5.52
CA MET A 487 -10.88 6.02 -6.52
C MET A 487 -11.12 5.48 -7.94
N GLY A 488 -10.43 4.41 -8.31
CA GLY A 488 -10.50 3.85 -9.67
C GLY A 488 -11.88 3.29 -9.96
N LEU A 489 -12.44 2.52 -9.02
CA LEU A 489 -13.82 2.05 -9.08
C LEU A 489 -14.80 3.23 -9.10
N GLY A 490 -14.64 4.20 -8.20
CA GLY A 490 -15.52 5.36 -8.14
C GLY A 490 -15.56 6.15 -9.44
N ILE A 491 -14.40 6.38 -10.09
CA ILE A 491 -14.32 7.06 -11.39
C ILE A 491 -15.02 6.22 -12.47
N ALA A 492 -14.69 4.93 -12.61
CA ALA A 492 -15.26 4.06 -13.64
C ALA A 492 -16.79 3.91 -13.50
N ILE A 493 -17.27 3.75 -12.28
CA ILE A 493 -18.69 3.63 -11.97
C ILE A 493 -19.40 4.96 -12.18
N SER A 494 -18.79 6.09 -11.82
CA SER A 494 -19.39 7.41 -12.06
C SER A 494 -19.58 7.70 -13.54
N MET A 495 -18.65 7.28 -14.40
CA MET A 495 -18.81 7.36 -15.86
C MET A 495 -20.00 6.53 -16.33
N PHE A 496 -20.16 5.31 -15.80
CA PHE A 496 -21.30 4.46 -16.11
C PHE A 496 -22.63 5.09 -15.66
N THR A 497 -22.73 5.56 -14.41
CA THR A 497 -23.97 6.14 -13.88
C THR A 497 -24.34 7.44 -14.60
N ALA A 498 -23.38 8.34 -14.81
CA ALA A 498 -23.62 9.64 -15.45
C ALA A 498 -23.95 9.51 -16.95
N VAL A 499 -23.26 8.67 -17.71
CA VAL A 499 -23.46 8.58 -19.17
C VAL A 499 -24.59 7.61 -19.54
N SER A 500 -24.74 6.50 -18.82
CA SER A 500 -25.68 5.46 -19.17
C SER A 500 -27.00 5.59 -18.42
N VAL A 501 -26.95 5.63 -17.08
CA VAL A 501 -28.14 5.59 -16.22
C VAL A 501 -28.91 6.91 -16.29
N VAL A 502 -28.23 8.05 -16.10
CA VAL A 502 -28.88 9.37 -16.14
C VAL A 502 -29.51 9.62 -17.51
N ARG A 503 -28.85 9.28 -18.62
CA ARG A 503 -29.42 9.43 -19.97
C ARG A 503 -30.75 8.68 -20.12
N VAL A 504 -30.77 7.40 -19.73
CA VAL A 504 -31.96 6.57 -19.81
C VAL A 504 -33.09 7.15 -18.96
N ALA A 505 -32.78 7.59 -17.74
CA ALA A 505 -33.75 8.22 -16.84
C ALA A 505 -34.30 9.55 -17.41
N MET A 506 -33.45 10.43 -17.93
CA MET A 506 -33.89 11.71 -18.52
C MET A 506 -34.81 11.49 -19.72
N VAL A 507 -34.47 10.55 -20.62
CA VAL A 507 -35.32 10.21 -21.78
C VAL A 507 -36.65 9.60 -21.32
N ALA A 508 -36.63 8.73 -20.31
CA ALA A 508 -37.84 8.11 -19.78
C ALA A 508 -38.79 9.15 -19.16
N ILE A 509 -38.25 10.10 -18.38
CA ILE A 509 -39.01 11.19 -17.76
C ILE A 509 -39.58 12.13 -18.84
N ALA A 510 -38.75 12.56 -19.80
CA ALA A 510 -39.19 13.41 -20.90
C ALA A 510 -40.32 12.77 -21.72
N ASN A 511 -40.26 11.45 -21.94
CA ASN A 511 -41.30 10.70 -22.62
C ASN A 511 -42.58 10.55 -21.76
N ARG A 512 -42.44 10.21 -20.48
CA ARG A 512 -43.56 10.01 -19.55
C ARG A 512 -44.38 11.29 -19.38
N TYR A 513 -43.73 12.44 -19.22
CA TYR A 513 -44.38 13.73 -19.04
C TYR A 513 -44.59 14.51 -20.35
N ARG A 514 -44.27 13.91 -21.51
CA ARG A 514 -44.41 14.53 -22.85
C ARG A 514 -43.81 15.95 -22.92
N LEU A 515 -42.62 16.12 -22.35
CA LEU A 515 -41.96 17.43 -22.29
C LEU A 515 -41.57 17.90 -23.70
N LYS A 516 -42.03 19.08 -24.10
CA LYS A 516 -41.63 19.71 -25.38
C LYS A 516 -40.24 20.36 -25.28
N THR A 517 -39.93 20.94 -24.12
CA THR A 517 -38.66 21.62 -23.81
C THR A 517 -38.22 21.25 -22.40
N ILE A 518 -36.91 21.16 -22.17
CA ILE A 518 -36.35 20.88 -20.84
C ILE A 518 -35.94 22.20 -20.19
N ALA A 519 -36.59 22.55 -19.08
CA ALA A 519 -36.19 23.70 -18.28
C ALA A 519 -35.33 23.24 -17.10
N ILE A 520 -34.01 23.40 -17.21
CA ILE A 520 -33.08 23.17 -16.11
C ILE A 520 -32.90 24.51 -15.36
N ARG A 521 -33.70 24.73 -14.32
CA ARG A 521 -33.68 25.96 -13.52
C ARG A 521 -33.08 25.69 -12.13
N PRO A 522 -32.30 26.64 -11.59
CA PRO A 522 -31.89 26.58 -10.19
C PRO A 522 -33.10 26.70 -9.27
N LEU A 523 -32.98 26.13 -8.07
CA LEU A 523 -34.03 26.14 -7.04
C LEU A 523 -34.20 27.53 -6.42
N LEU A 524 -33.10 28.27 -6.28
CA LEU A 524 -33.08 29.66 -5.84
C LEU A 524 -32.94 30.60 -7.06
N PRO A 525 -33.51 31.82 -7.04
CA PRO A 525 -33.36 32.81 -8.10
C PRO A 525 -31.95 33.45 -8.15
N PHE A 526 -30.95 32.78 -7.57
CA PHE A 526 -29.56 33.21 -7.56
C PHE A 526 -28.73 32.25 -8.42
N ARG A 527 -28.03 32.81 -9.41
CA ARG A 527 -27.06 32.08 -10.24
C ARG A 527 -25.67 32.61 -9.94
N LEU A 528 -24.75 31.71 -9.60
CA LEU A 528 -23.34 32.04 -9.35
C LEU A 528 -22.70 32.66 -10.60
N VAL A 529 -22.98 32.11 -11.78
CA VAL A 529 -22.56 32.67 -13.07
C VAL A 529 -23.80 32.96 -13.91
N LYS A 530 -23.98 34.22 -14.34
CA LYS A 530 -25.12 34.63 -15.18
C LYS A 530 -24.88 34.23 -16.64
N ASP A 531 -25.95 33.91 -17.36
CA ASP A 531 -25.88 33.59 -18.79
C ASP A 531 -25.31 34.79 -19.55
N GLY A 532 -24.29 34.58 -20.39
CA GLY A 532 -23.63 35.66 -21.14
C GLY A 532 -22.64 36.51 -20.33
N THR A 533 -22.11 35.99 -19.22
CA THR A 533 -21.02 36.64 -18.47
C THR A 533 -19.82 36.90 -19.39
N THR A 534 -19.27 38.12 -19.34
CA THR A 534 -18.15 38.58 -20.20
C THR A 534 -17.03 39.22 -19.36
N ILE A 535 -16.41 38.42 -18.50
CA ILE A 535 -15.26 38.87 -17.69
C ILE A 535 -14.00 38.88 -18.55
N ASP A 536 -13.20 39.95 -18.52
CA ASP A 536 -11.89 40.04 -19.22
C ASP A 536 -10.76 39.50 -18.33
N PHE A 537 -10.68 38.16 -18.24
CA PHE A 537 -9.62 37.44 -17.53
C PHE A 537 -8.22 37.80 -18.07
N MET A 538 -8.12 38.09 -19.37
CA MET A 538 -6.86 38.40 -20.03
C MET A 538 -6.30 39.79 -19.68
N ARG A 539 -7.06 40.68 -19.04
CA ARG A 539 -6.53 41.90 -18.40
C ARG A 539 -5.71 41.61 -17.15
N ALA A 540 -6.17 40.66 -16.33
CA ALA A 540 -5.51 40.29 -15.08
C ALA A 540 -4.35 39.30 -15.26
N ARG A 541 -4.01 38.91 -16.50
CA ARG A 541 -3.01 37.87 -16.79
C ARG A 541 -1.64 38.11 -16.16
N LEU A 542 -1.18 39.36 -16.09
CA LEU A 542 0.12 39.71 -15.50
C LEU A 542 0.08 39.60 -13.97
N VAL A 543 -1.06 39.95 -13.36
CA VAL A 543 -1.29 39.81 -11.93
C VAL A 543 -1.34 38.33 -11.56
N GLY A 544 -2.09 37.52 -12.31
CA GLY A 544 -2.19 36.08 -12.10
C GLY A 544 -0.83 35.36 -12.18
N ILE A 545 -0.05 35.63 -13.23
CA ILE A 545 1.31 35.10 -13.36
C ILE A 545 2.23 35.65 -12.26
N GLY A 546 2.15 36.94 -11.95
CA GLY A 546 2.97 37.56 -10.90
C GLY A 546 2.74 36.93 -9.52
N ILE A 547 1.48 36.77 -9.12
CA ILE A 547 1.10 36.08 -7.87
C ILE A 547 1.57 34.63 -7.91
N SER A 548 1.35 33.91 -9.02
CA SER A 548 1.81 32.53 -9.16
C SER A 548 3.33 32.41 -9.03
N ALA A 549 4.08 33.33 -9.62
CA ALA A 549 5.54 33.36 -9.54
C ALA A 549 6.01 33.60 -8.11
N VAL A 550 5.43 34.59 -7.41
CA VAL A 550 5.73 34.84 -5.99
C VAL A 550 5.43 33.61 -5.15
N LEU A 551 4.22 33.04 -5.27
CA LEU A 551 3.85 31.85 -4.52
C LEU A 551 4.80 30.67 -4.80
N SER A 552 5.15 30.44 -6.06
CA SER A 552 6.02 29.31 -6.43
C SER A 552 7.46 29.53 -5.94
N VAL A 553 7.99 30.76 -6.01
CA VAL A 553 9.31 31.09 -5.47
C VAL A 553 9.30 30.92 -3.94
N THR A 554 8.29 31.44 -3.25
CA THR A 554 8.13 31.24 -1.81
C THR A 554 8.03 29.77 -1.45
N SER A 555 7.27 28.97 -2.21
CA SER A 555 7.18 27.52 -2.00
C SER A 555 8.52 26.81 -2.18
N VAL A 556 9.34 27.21 -3.16
CA VAL A 556 10.70 26.65 -3.34
C VAL A 556 11.60 27.06 -2.18
N VAL A 557 11.52 28.32 -1.71
CA VAL A 557 12.28 28.76 -0.54
C VAL A 557 11.88 27.97 0.70
N LEU A 558 10.58 27.80 0.96
CA LEU A 558 10.07 27.01 2.09
C LEU A 558 10.48 25.54 2.02
N PHE A 559 10.53 24.97 0.81
CA PHE A 559 11.01 23.61 0.57
C PHE A 559 12.50 23.44 0.89
N ILE A 560 13.32 24.48 0.74
CA ILE A 560 14.75 24.43 1.10
C ILE A 560 14.94 24.73 2.59
N THR A 561 14.25 25.75 3.10
CA THR A 561 14.29 26.20 4.50
C THR A 561 12.92 26.73 4.91
N PRO A 562 12.18 26.09 5.83
CA PRO A 562 12.63 25.06 6.80
C PRO A 562 12.72 23.63 6.26
N GLY A 563 12.15 23.33 5.09
CA GLY A 563 12.07 21.96 4.56
C GLY A 563 10.75 21.26 4.88
N LEU A 564 10.60 20.03 4.36
CA LEU A 564 9.43 19.18 4.62
C LEU A 564 9.61 18.39 5.92
N ASN A 565 8.52 18.23 6.67
CA ASN A 565 8.45 17.33 7.83
C ASN A 565 8.27 15.88 7.36
N TYR A 566 9.37 15.20 7.01
CA TYR A 566 9.32 13.83 6.49
C TYR A 566 8.89 12.84 7.58
N GLY A 567 7.81 12.09 7.31
CA GLY A 567 7.37 10.98 8.15
C GLY A 567 8.32 9.78 8.10
N VAL A 568 8.04 8.78 8.95
CA VAL A 568 8.85 7.55 9.05
C VAL A 568 8.93 6.75 7.75
N ASP A 569 7.95 6.89 6.85
CA ASP A 569 7.97 6.28 5.51
C ASP A 569 9.20 6.71 4.69
N PHE A 570 9.72 7.93 4.90
CA PHE A 570 10.88 8.46 4.17
C PHE A 570 12.10 8.62 5.06
N LYS A 571 11.93 9.16 6.28
CA LYS A 571 13.03 9.35 7.22
C LYS A 571 13.46 8.02 7.85
N GLY A 572 12.60 7.00 7.92
CA GLY A 572 12.81 5.77 8.69
C GLY A 572 12.93 6.05 10.19
N GLY A 573 12.76 5.03 11.02
CA GLY A 573 12.77 5.16 12.48
C GLY A 573 11.47 4.73 13.11
N ILE A 574 11.20 5.26 14.30
CA ILE A 574 10.09 4.83 15.15
C ILE A 574 9.19 6.04 15.41
N GLN A 575 7.88 5.85 15.25
CA GLN A 575 6.86 6.82 15.60
C GLN A 575 5.79 6.15 16.46
N LEU A 576 5.46 6.74 17.61
CA LEU A 576 4.39 6.31 18.48
C LEU A 576 3.41 7.46 18.71
N GLU A 577 2.12 7.14 18.70
CA GLU A 577 1.04 8.04 19.10
C GLU A 577 0.56 7.60 20.47
N VAL A 578 0.71 8.48 21.45
CA VAL A 578 0.38 8.22 22.86
C VAL A 578 -0.74 9.14 23.27
N SER A 579 -1.84 8.59 23.79
CA SER A 579 -2.93 9.37 24.39
C SER A 579 -2.91 9.24 25.91
N THR A 580 -3.16 10.36 26.60
CA THR A 580 -3.22 10.46 28.06
C THR A 580 -4.61 10.91 28.50
N GLN A 581 -5.02 10.62 29.74
CA GLN A 581 -6.35 11.05 30.24
C GLN A 581 -6.47 12.56 30.46
N GLY A 582 -5.34 13.27 30.62
CA GLY A 582 -5.27 14.72 30.74
C GLY A 582 -4.08 15.28 29.95
N PRO A 583 -3.79 16.59 30.07
CA PRO A 583 -2.70 17.21 29.34
C PRO A 583 -1.37 16.51 29.62
N ALA A 584 -0.68 16.09 28.57
CA ALA A 584 0.53 15.32 28.70
C ALA A 584 1.69 16.18 29.22
N ASP A 585 2.43 15.67 30.21
CA ASP A 585 3.65 16.32 30.70
C ASP A 585 4.83 16.01 29.77
N LEU A 586 5.00 16.84 28.73
CA LEU A 586 6.09 16.69 27.77
C LEU A 586 7.48 16.71 28.41
N ALA A 587 7.66 17.35 29.58
CA ALA A 587 8.95 17.36 30.27
C ALA A 587 9.23 16.02 30.95
N ALA A 588 8.23 15.41 31.56
CA ALA A 588 8.32 14.04 32.10
C ALA A 588 8.58 13.02 30.98
N PHE A 589 7.86 13.12 29.86
CA PHE A 589 8.10 12.28 28.68
C PHE A 589 9.52 12.46 28.12
N ARG A 590 9.98 13.70 27.96
CA ARG A 590 11.34 13.98 27.45
C ARG A 590 12.41 13.39 28.36
N SER A 591 12.35 13.68 29.65
CA SER A 591 13.35 13.21 30.61
C SER A 591 13.37 11.69 30.76
N GLY A 592 12.21 11.03 30.77
CA GLY A 592 12.12 9.57 30.88
C GLY A 592 12.62 8.85 29.62
N LEU A 593 12.31 9.37 28.43
CA LEU A 593 12.73 8.77 27.17
C LEU A 593 14.21 9.05 26.84
N ASP A 594 14.71 10.25 27.15
CA ASP A 594 16.13 10.59 26.96
C ASP A 594 17.05 9.69 27.82
N ALA A 595 16.57 9.25 29.00
CA ALA A 595 17.31 8.34 29.87
C ALA A 595 17.57 6.95 29.24
N LEU A 596 16.82 6.57 28.20
CA LEU A 596 17.02 5.30 27.49
C LEU A 596 18.24 5.32 26.55
N GLY A 597 18.79 6.50 26.24
CA GLY A 597 19.96 6.64 25.37
C GLY A 597 19.69 6.25 23.91
N LEU A 598 18.46 6.42 23.43
CA LEU A 598 18.00 6.02 22.09
C LEU A 598 18.22 7.10 21.00
N GLY A 599 19.05 8.10 21.27
CA GLY A 599 19.25 9.26 20.40
C GLY A 599 18.28 10.41 20.67
N GLU A 600 18.11 11.31 19.71
CA GLU A 600 17.20 12.46 19.86
C GLU A 600 15.74 12.00 19.82
N VAL A 601 14.99 12.32 20.88
CA VAL A 601 13.55 12.04 20.99
C VAL A 601 12.77 13.33 20.70
N ALA A 602 12.10 13.36 19.55
CA ALA A 602 11.20 14.44 19.21
C ALA A 602 9.81 14.17 19.79
N LEU A 603 9.34 15.10 20.62
CA LEU A 603 8.02 15.08 21.23
C LEU A 603 7.21 16.27 20.74
N GLN A 604 6.02 16.01 20.24
CA GLN A 604 5.12 17.03 19.73
C GLN A 604 3.69 16.73 20.18
N GLU A 605 3.00 17.75 20.72
CA GLU A 605 1.55 17.70 20.92
C GLU A 605 0.85 17.56 19.58
N PHE A 606 -0.17 16.72 19.53
CA PHE A 606 -0.76 16.29 18.27
C PHE A 606 -2.28 16.43 18.31
N GLY A 607 -2.82 17.42 17.60
CA GLY A 607 -4.24 17.74 17.64
C GLY A 607 -4.65 18.47 18.91
N ASP A 608 -4.68 17.80 20.05
CA ASP A 608 -4.97 18.37 21.37
C ASP A 608 -3.82 18.15 22.39
N SER A 609 -3.97 18.66 23.61
CA SER A 609 -2.95 18.55 24.66
C SER A 609 -2.81 17.14 25.24
N ASN A 610 -3.70 16.21 24.90
CA ASN A 610 -3.79 14.87 25.46
C ASN A 610 -3.15 13.82 24.55
N HIS A 611 -2.80 14.18 23.31
CA HIS A 611 -2.13 13.29 22.38
C HIS A 611 -0.72 13.79 22.12
N VAL A 612 0.24 12.89 22.29
CA VAL A 612 1.66 13.16 22.08
C VAL A 612 2.19 12.23 21.01
N MET A 613 2.78 12.83 20.00
CA MET A 613 3.58 12.15 19.01
C MET A 613 5.01 12.01 19.52
N VAL A 614 5.47 10.77 19.66
CA VAL A 614 6.84 10.41 20.02
C VAL A 614 7.56 9.92 18.77
N ARG A 615 8.62 10.60 18.35
CA ARG A 615 9.47 10.19 17.23
C ARG A 615 10.88 9.93 17.71
N LEU A 616 11.41 8.77 17.35
CA LEU A 616 12.79 8.38 17.60
C LEU A 616 13.52 8.17 16.28
N GLU A 617 14.80 8.52 16.28
CA GLU A 617 15.66 8.28 15.14
C GLU A 617 15.93 6.78 14.93
N ARG A 618 16.49 6.46 13.76
CA ARG A 618 16.88 5.09 13.42
C ARG A 618 17.91 4.58 14.42
N GLN A 619 17.63 3.44 15.03
CA GLN A 619 18.53 2.84 16.01
C GLN A 619 19.73 2.15 15.32
N PRO A 620 20.95 2.29 15.86
CA PRO A 620 22.12 1.55 15.38
C PRO A 620 21.97 0.06 15.74
N GLY A 621 22.29 -0.84 14.81
CA GLY A 621 22.13 -2.29 15.00
C GLY A 621 21.06 -2.96 14.13
N GLY A 622 20.50 -2.23 13.17
CA GLY A 622 19.56 -2.77 12.19
C GLY A 622 18.13 -2.90 12.73
N GLU A 623 17.35 -3.76 12.11
CA GLU A 623 15.93 -3.96 12.35
C GLU A 623 15.62 -4.42 13.78
N GLN A 624 16.45 -5.33 14.32
CA GLN A 624 16.27 -5.85 15.68
C GLN A 624 16.42 -4.74 16.73
N ALA A 625 17.39 -3.83 16.57
CA ALA A 625 17.59 -2.73 17.49
C ALA A 625 16.41 -1.74 17.51
N GLN A 626 15.76 -1.53 16.36
CA GLN A 626 14.54 -0.70 16.31
C GLN A 626 13.39 -1.36 17.07
N THR A 627 13.22 -2.66 16.84
CA THR A 627 12.27 -3.51 17.55
C THR A 627 12.44 -3.45 19.07
N ASP A 628 13.67 -3.60 19.56
CA ASP A 628 13.97 -3.58 21.00
C ASP A 628 13.75 -2.19 21.60
N ALA A 629 14.05 -1.13 20.84
CA ALA A 629 13.81 0.24 21.26
C ALA A 629 12.31 0.53 21.43
N VAL A 630 11.45 0.03 20.54
CA VAL A 630 9.99 0.18 20.70
C VAL A 630 9.50 -0.44 22.00
N THR A 631 9.97 -1.64 22.33
CA THR A 631 9.58 -2.32 23.58
C THR A 631 10.00 -1.50 24.80
N LYS A 632 11.24 -1.00 24.84
CA LYS A 632 11.73 -0.14 25.93
C LYS A 632 10.95 1.17 26.04
N VAL A 633 10.62 1.80 24.92
CA VAL A 633 9.83 3.04 24.90
C VAL A 633 8.42 2.77 25.42
N ARG A 634 7.77 1.69 24.98
CA ARG A 634 6.43 1.29 25.43
C ARG A 634 6.39 1.05 26.94
N GLU A 635 7.37 0.33 27.49
CA GLU A 635 7.50 0.12 28.92
C GLU A 635 7.70 1.43 29.68
N THR A 636 8.56 2.32 29.17
CA THR A 636 8.88 3.59 29.82
C THR A 636 7.69 4.56 29.80
N VAL A 637 6.94 4.62 28.69
CA VAL A 637 5.71 5.42 28.59
C VAL A 637 4.70 4.98 29.65
N GLY A 638 4.49 3.67 29.82
CA GLY A 638 3.60 3.14 30.86
C GLY A 638 4.09 3.37 32.30
N GLN A 639 5.40 3.57 32.49
CA GLN A 639 5.98 3.96 33.79
C GLN A 639 5.81 5.44 34.10
N ILE A 640 5.93 6.30 33.09
CA ILE A 640 5.76 7.76 33.21
C ILE A 640 4.29 8.08 33.54
N ASP A 641 3.36 7.53 32.75
CA ASP A 641 1.93 7.68 32.95
C ASP A 641 1.23 6.33 32.81
N LYS A 642 0.66 5.83 33.92
CA LYS A 642 -0.09 4.57 33.93
C LYS A 642 -1.40 4.64 33.14
N THR A 643 -1.88 5.85 32.84
CA THR A 643 -3.07 6.08 32.04
C THR A 643 -2.76 6.27 30.55
N ALA A 644 -1.48 6.37 30.17
CA ALA A 644 -1.08 6.48 28.78
C ALA A 644 -1.43 5.22 28.00
N LYS A 645 -2.09 5.41 26.85
CA LYS A 645 -2.36 4.37 25.86
C LYS A 645 -1.53 4.66 24.62
N ILE A 646 -0.89 3.62 24.08
CA ILE A 646 -0.22 3.72 22.78
C ILE A 646 -1.23 3.33 21.72
N GLU A 647 -1.73 4.33 21.01
CA GLU A 647 -2.78 4.16 20.00
C GLU A 647 -2.22 3.72 18.66
N ARG A 648 -1.01 4.15 18.34
CA ARG A 648 -0.33 3.77 17.10
C ARG A 648 1.16 3.59 17.34
N THR A 649 1.73 2.62 16.64
CA THR A 649 3.18 2.41 16.57
C THR A 649 3.55 2.14 15.12
N GLU A 650 4.50 2.89 14.59
CA GLU A 650 5.07 2.68 13.27
C GLU A 650 6.58 2.54 13.39
N VAL A 651 7.11 1.45 12.86
CA VAL A 651 8.55 1.18 12.78
C VAL A 651 8.87 0.92 11.32
N VAL A 652 9.75 1.74 10.77
CA VAL A 652 10.17 1.60 9.37
C VAL A 652 11.69 1.51 9.31
N GLY A 653 12.17 0.35 8.86
CA GLY A 653 13.59 0.08 8.66
C GLY A 653 14.23 1.01 7.62
N PRO A 654 15.57 1.16 7.65
CA PRO A 654 16.30 2.02 6.71
C PRO A 654 16.17 1.56 5.25
N LYS A 655 16.09 0.24 5.02
CA LYS A 655 15.90 -0.36 3.69
C LYS A 655 14.51 -0.02 3.14
N VAL A 656 13.48 -0.28 3.92
CA VAL A 656 12.08 -0.04 3.54
C VAL A 656 11.83 1.45 3.26
N SER A 657 12.28 2.34 4.15
CA SER A 657 12.12 3.79 3.94
C SER A 657 12.83 4.30 2.68
N GLY A 658 14.02 3.78 2.35
CA GLY A 658 14.71 4.12 1.10
C GLY A 658 13.94 3.65 -0.14
N GLU A 659 13.36 2.45 -0.10
CA GLU A 659 12.52 1.91 -1.17
C GLU A 659 11.22 2.68 -1.33
N LEU A 660 10.52 2.98 -0.23
CA LEU A 660 9.29 3.78 -0.21
C LEU A 660 9.54 5.20 -0.73
N ALA A 661 10.65 5.83 -0.35
CA ALA A 661 11.06 7.13 -0.87
C ALA A 661 11.27 7.10 -2.38
N THR A 662 12.03 6.12 -2.86
CA THR A 662 12.33 5.98 -4.28
C THR A 662 11.05 5.68 -5.08
N ALA A 663 10.20 4.78 -4.57
CA ALA A 663 8.93 4.44 -5.18
C ALA A 663 7.98 5.64 -5.22
N GLY A 664 7.82 6.37 -4.12
CA GLY A 664 6.97 7.56 -4.03
C GLY A 664 7.39 8.66 -5.01
N ILE A 665 8.68 9.02 -5.04
CA ILE A 665 9.22 10.02 -5.96
C ILE A 665 9.07 9.56 -7.42
N THR A 666 9.44 8.31 -7.71
CA THR A 666 9.34 7.74 -9.07
C THR A 666 7.88 7.71 -9.54
N SER A 667 6.93 7.43 -8.65
CA SER A 667 5.48 7.46 -8.94
C SER A 667 5.04 8.84 -9.41
N VAL A 668 5.43 9.90 -8.69
CA VAL A 668 5.08 11.29 -9.03
C VAL A 668 5.67 11.66 -10.39
N ILE A 669 6.93 11.29 -10.65
CA ILE A 669 7.61 11.57 -11.92
C ILE A 669 6.93 10.80 -13.07
N LEU A 670 6.70 9.50 -12.91
CA LEU A 670 6.08 8.66 -13.93
C LEU A 670 4.64 9.07 -14.20
N ALA A 671 3.87 9.46 -13.18
CA ALA A 671 2.54 10.01 -13.36
C ALA A 671 2.56 11.35 -14.08
N SER A 672 3.47 12.24 -13.70
CA SER A 672 3.65 13.51 -14.41
C SER A 672 4.01 13.26 -15.88
N LEU A 673 4.88 12.29 -16.16
CA LEU A 673 5.29 11.90 -17.52
C LEU A 673 4.16 11.24 -18.32
N ALA A 674 3.39 10.35 -17.70
CA ALA A 674 2.24 9.70 -18.33
C ALA A 674 1.16 10.73 -18.69
N MET A 675 0.90 11.67 -17.79
CA MET A 675 -0.02 12.79 -18.02
C MET A 675 0.49 13.73 -19.12
N LEU A 676 1.79 14.00 -19.13
CA LEU A 676 2.52 14.69 -20.20
C LEU A 676 2.27 14.06 -21.57
N VAL A 677 2.51 12.74 -21.68
CA VAL A 677 2.32 11.98 -22.92
C VAL A 677 0.85 12.01 -23.35
N TYR A 678 -0.07 11.82 -22.40
CA TYR A 678 -1.51 11.90 -22.69
C TYR A 678 -1.90 13.27 -23.26
N ILE A 679 -1.50 14.36 -22.59
CA ILE A 679 -1.81 15.73 -23.05
C ILE A 679 -1.16 16.00 -24.41
N TRP A 680 0.09 15.55 -24.63
CA TRP A 680 0.78 15.70 -25.91
C TRP A 680 0.06 14.99 -27.06
N VAL A 681 -0.41 13.76 -26.85
CA VAL A 681 -1.16 13.00 -27.86
C VAL A 681 -2.53 13.63 -28.10
N ARG A 682 -3.15 14.18 -27.05
CA ARG A 682 -4.50 14.73 -27.12
C ARG A 682 -4.56 16.15 -27.69
N PHE A 683 -3.56 16.99 -27.42
CA PHE A 683 -3.55 18.42 -27.72
C PHE A 683 -2.32 18.87 -28.51
N ASP A 684 -2.44 19.96 -29.27
CA ASP A 684 -1.29 20.54 -29.97
C ASP A 684 -0.21 20.99 -28.97
N TRP A 685 1.06 20.96 -29.40
CA TRP A 685 2.21 21.22 -28.53
C TRP A 685 2.12 22.49 -27.63
N PRO A 686 1.53 23.63 -28.04
CA PRO A 686 1.44 24.82 -27.16
C PRO A 686 0.51 24.60 -25.96
N PHE A 687 -0.59 23.86 -26.17
CA PHE A 687 -1.51 23.48 -25.11
C PHE A 687 -0.84 22.51 -24.15
N ALA A 688 -0.10 21.53 -24.69
CA ALA A 688 0.67 20.61 -23.87
C ALA A 688 1.65 21.37 -22.96
N VAL A 689 2.53 22.20 -23.51
CA VAL A 689 3.51 22.98 -22.73
C VAL A 689 2.83 23.86 -21.67
N GLY A 690 1.72 24.52 -21.99
CA GLY A 690 0.98 25.34 -21.03
C GLY A 690 0.39 24.54 -19.87
N ALA A 691 -0.19 23.37 -20.14
CA ALA A 691 -0.70 22.49 -19.08
C ALA A 691 0.42 21.95 -18.20
N ILE A 692 1.54 21.52 -18.79
CA ILE A 692 2.69 20.95 -18.07
C ILE A 692 3.30 21.99 -17.14
N ALA A 693 3.58 23.19 -17.65
CA ALA A 693 4.15 24.27 -16.85
C ALA A 693 3.24 24.61 -15.67
N THR A 694 1.92 24.64 -15.89
CA THR A 694 0.97 24.94 -14.82
C THR A 694 0.88 23.80 -13.80
N LEU A 695 0.92 22.54 -14.24
CA LEU A 695 0.93 21.38 -13.35
C LEU A 695 2.14 21.41 -12.42
N VAL A 696 3.34 21.69 -12.96
CA VAL A 696 4.56 21.84 -12.14
C VAL A 696 4.36 22.94 -11.10
N LEU A 697 3.83 24.09 -11.50
CA LEU A 697 3.57 25.21 -10.60
C LEU A 697 2.51 24.89 -9.53
N ASP A 698 1.51 24.07 -9.83
CA ASP A 698 0.49 23.65 -8.87
C ASP A 698 1.09 22.68 -7.84
N VAL A 699 1.87 21.69 -8.30
CA VAL A 699 2.59 20.75 -7.42
C VAL A 699 3.58 21.48 -6.52
N THR A 700 4.35 22.43 -7.07
CA THR A 700 5.29 23.24 -6.29
C THR A 700 4.58 24.01 -5.17
N LYS A 701 3.40 24.60 -5.45
CA LYS A 701 2.62 25.31 -4.43
C LYS A 701 2.11 24.39 -3.34
N THR A 702 1.65 23.20 -3.69
CA THR A 702 1.18 22.22 -2.70
C THR A 702 2.33 21.67 -1.86
N VAL A 703 3.50 21.42 -2.44
CA VAL A 703 4.71 21.06 -1.68
C VAL A 703 5.13 22.19 -0.75
N GLY A 704 5.08 23.44 -1.21
CA GLY A 704 5.32 24.60 -0.34
C GLY A 704 4.29 24.75 0.77
N PHE A 705 3.04 24.34 0.54
CA PHE A 705 2.01 24.29 1.58
C PHE A 705 2.35 23.27 2.66
N PHE A 706 2.82 22.07 2.31
CA PHE A 706 3.34 21.11 3.30
C PHE A 706 4.49 21.69 4.12
N ALA A 707 5.45 22.36 3.47
CA ALA A 707 6.57 23.00 4.16
C ALA A 707 6.11 24.15 5.09
N LEU A 708 5.03 24.84 4.73
CA LEU A 708 4.46 25.93 5.53
C LEU A 708 3.68 25.43 6.74
N THR A 709 2.86 24.39 6.57
CA THR A 709 1.98 23.89 7.63
C THR A 709 2.68 22.93 8.58
N GLY A 710 3.81 22.35 8.17
CA GLY A 710 4.52 21.34 8.97
C GLY A 710 3.81 19.99 9.01
N LEU A 711 2.80 19.77 8.15
CA LEU A 711 2.11 18.49 8.01
C LEU A 711 3.10 17.39 7.63
N ASP A 712 2.86 16.18 8.13
CA ASP A 712 3.69 15.03 7.82
C ASP A 712 3.68 14.72 6.33
N PHE A 713 4.86 14.76 5.74
CA PHE A 713 5.08 14.29 4.40
C PHE A 713 5.32 12.77 4.46
N ASN A 714 4.27 11.99 4.26
CA ASN A 714 4.25 10.51 4.32
C ASN A 714 3.64 9.92 3.02
N LEU A 715 3.35 8.62 2.98
CA LEU A 715 2.75 8.00 1.79
C LEU A 715 1.35 8.55 1.44
N THR A 716 0.56 9.00 2.41
CA THR A 716 -0.76 9.59 2.14
C THR A 716 -0.63 11.00 1.54
N ALA A 717 0.42 11.75 1.90
CA ALA A 717 0.78 13.02 1.24
C ALA A 717 1.12 12.82 -0.25
N ILE A 718 1.85 11.75 -0.61
CA ILE A 718 2.11 11.40 -2.02
C ILE A 718 0.81 11.07 -2.76
N ALA A 719 -0.11 10.34 -2.12
CA ALA A 719 -1.43 10.06 -2.69
C ALA A 719 -2.21 11.36 -2.98
N ALA A 720 -2.17 12.34 -2.07
CA ALA A 720 -2.78 13.65 -2.28
C ALA A 720 -2.13 14.40 -3.45
N LEU A 721 -0.81 14.47 -3.53
CA LEU A 721 -0.11 15.12 -4.64
C LEU A 721 -0.45 14.50 -5.99
N LEU A 722 -0.45 13.17 -6.10
CA LEU A 722 -0.77 12.46 -7.34
C LEU A 722 -2.24 12.67 -7.75
N THR A 723 -3.13 12.65 -6.77
CA THR A 723 -4.56 12.90 -7.00
C THR A 723 -4.80 14.34 -7.44
N LEU A 724 -4.10 15.29 -6.81
CA LEU A 724 -4.15 16.70 -7.18
C LEU A 724 -3.62 16.94 -8.60
N VAL A 725 -2.56 16.23 -9.01
CA VAL A 725 -2.04 16.29 -10.39
C VAL A 725 -3.13 15.85 -11.38
N GLY A 726 -3.78 14.71 -11.13
CA GLY A 726 -4.89 14.23 -11.97
C GLY A 726 -6.05 15.22 -12.02
N TYR A 727 -6.43 15.77 -10.86
CA TYR A 727 -7.49 16.76 -10.73
C TYR A 727 -7.17 18.08 -11.45
N SER A 728 -5.96 18.61 -11.28
CA SER A 728 -5.52 19.88 -11.87
C SER A 728 -5.52 19.83 -13.40
N VAL A 729 -5.22 18.67 -13.99
CA VAL A 729 -5.25 18.50 -15.45
C VAL A 729 -6.68 18.47 -15.98
N ASN A 730 -7.64 17.89 -15.25
CA ASN A 730 -9.03 17.76 -15.69
C ASN A 730 -9.59 19.12 -16.17
N ASP A 731 -9.54 20.15 -15.33
CA ASP A 731 -10.10 21.46 -15.67
C ASP A 731 -9.38 22.14 -16.85
N LYS A 732 -8.07 21.94 -16.99
CA LYS A 732 -7.26 22.46 -18.10
C LYS A 732 -7.67 21.83 -19.43
N VAL A 733 -7.86 20.51 -19.45
CA VAL A 733 -8.31 19.76 -20.63
C VAL A 733 -9.66 20.30 -21.12
N VAL A 734 -10.57 20.61 -20.21
CA VAL A 734 -11.89 21.17 -20.51
C VAL A 734 -11.79 22.57 -21.13
N VAL A 735 -11.05 23.46 -20.50
CA VAL A 735 -10.84 24.84 -21.00
C VAL A 735 -10.18 24.81 -22.38
N TYR A 736 -9.19 23.94 -22.58
CA TYR A 736 -8.48 23.81 -23.86
C TYR A 736 -9.33 23.19 -24.97
N ASP A 737 -10.16 22.19 -24.66
CA ASP A 737 -11.10 21.64 -25.63
C ASP A 737 -12.08 22.72 -26.12
N ARG A 738 -12.57 23.58 -25.20
CA ARG A 738 -13.42 24.72 -25.58
C ARG A 738 -12.68 25.74 -26.43
N MET A 739 -11.43 26.07 -26.10
CA MET A 739 -10.59 26.94 -26.93
C MET A 739 -10.44 26.37 -28.34
N ARG A 740 -10.18 25.07 -28.47
CA ARG A 740 -10.05 24.41 -29.77
C ARG A 740 -11.35 24.40 -30.57
N GLU A 741 -12.49 24.17 -29.92
CA GLU A 741 -13.82 24.29 -30.53
C GLU A 741 -14.02 25.71 -31.07
N ASN A 742 -13.74 26.73 -30.25
CA ASN A 742 -13.89 28.13 -30.63
C ASN A 742 -12.90 28.57 -31.71
N MET A 743 -11.69 28.00 -31.79
CA MET A 743 -10.74 28.24 -32.88
C MET A 743 -11.27 27.75 -34.23
N ARG A 744 -12.09 26.69 -34.24
CA ARG A 744 -12.73 26.18 -35.46
C ARG A 744 -13.95 27.01 -35.86
N LEU A 745 -14.71 27.49 -34.87
CA LEU A 745 -15.92 28.29 -35.08
C LEU A 745 -15.60 29.75 -35.47
N TYR A 746 -14.61 30.37 -34.81
CA TYR A 746 -14.30 31.79 -34.93
C TYR A 746 -12.90 32.02 -35.52
N LYS A 747 -12.71 31.69 -36.79
CA LYS A 747 -11.41 31.74 -37.48
C LYS A 747 -10.74 33.13 -37.53
N SER A 748 -11.51 34.20 -37.46
CA SER A 748 -11.04 35.59 -37.55
C SER A 748 -10.91 36.32 -36.20
N MET A 749 -11.31 35.67 -35.10
CA MET A 749 -11.25 36.28 -33.76
C MET A 749 -9.81 36.34 -33.26
N ARG A 750 -9.42 37.44 -32.60
CA ARG A 750 -8.09 37.55 -31.97
C ARG A 750 -7.94 36.46 -30.92
N PHE A 751 -6.77 35.83 -30.87
CA PHE A 751 -6.51 34.70 -29.98
C PHE A 751 -6.77 35.02 -28.50
N ARG A 752 -6.45 36.25 -28.06
CA ARG A 752 -6.76 36.75 -26.72
C ARG A 752 -8.28 36.76 -26.43
N ASP A 753 -9.07 37.28 -27.36
CA ASP A 753 -10.52 37.42 -27.18
C ASP A 753 -11.19 36.04 -27.22
N LEU A 754 -10.64 35.13 -28.03
CA LEU A 754 -11.05 33.74 -28.10
C LEU A 754 -10.79 32.98 -26.79
N ILE A 755 -9.60 33.14 -26.21
CA ILE A 755 -9.26 32.58 -24.90
C ILE A 755 -10.25 33.08 -23.86
N ASN A 756 -10.51 34.40 -23.86
CA ASN A 756 -11.39 35.02 -22.89
C ASN A 756 -12.85 34.53 -23.04
N LEU A 757 -13.35 34.40 -24.27
CA LEU A 757 -14.65 33.82 -24.56
C LEU A 757 -14.74 32.37 -24.04
N SER A 758 -13.73 31.56 -24.35
CA SER A 758 -13.70 30.14 -23.99
C SER A 758 -13.72 29.95 -22.47
N ILE A 759 -12.97 30.75 -21.71
CA ILE A 759 -12.98 30.72 -20.25
C ILE A 759 -14.36 31.09 -19.70
N ASN A 760 -15.00 32.14 -20.23
CA ASN A 760 -16.34 32.55 -19.76
C ASN A 760 -17.38 31.46 -20.02
N GLU A 761 -17.30 30.77 -21.15
CA GLU A 761 -18.22 29.68 -21.49
C GLU A 761 -18.02 28.45 -20.60
N THR A 762 -16.79 28.16 -20.16
CA THR A 762 -16.52 27.03 -19.24
C THR A 762 -16.60 27.39 -17.76
N LEU A 763 -16.63 28.69 -17.41
CA LEU A 763 -16.50 29.19 -16.03
C LEU A 763 -17.47 28.54 -15.05
N ALA A 764 -18.76 28.45 -15.44
CA ALA A 764 -19.78 27.86 -14.58
C ALA A 764 -19.46 26.40 -14.25
N ARG A 765 -19.06 25.61 -15.25
CA ARG A 765 -18.67 24.22 -15.06
C ARG A 765 -17.44 24.12 -14.16
N SER A 766 -16.35 24.79 -14.51
CA SER A 766 -15.09 24.73 -13.75
C SER A 766 -15.31 25.10 -12.28
N LEU A 767 -16.06 26.18 -12.02
CA LEU A 767 -16.36 26.62 -10.67
C LEU A 767 -17.24 25.63 -9.91
N TYR A 768 -18.27 25.05 -10.54
CA TYR A 768 -19.16 24.09 -9.88
C TYR A 768 -18.45 22.78 -9.58
N THR A 769 -17.61 22.29 -10.48
CA THR A 769 -16.81 21.08 -10.27
C THR A 769 -15.77 21.26 -9.18
N SER A 770 -15.12 22.43 -9.09
CA SER A 770 -14.24 22.75 -7.97
C SER A 770 -14.98 22.95 -6.66
N ALA A 771 -16.16 23.58 -6.68
CA ALA A 771 -17.00 23.71 -5.50
C ALA A 771 -17.48 22.34 -4.98
N THR A 772 -17.89 21.41 -5.84
CA THR A 772 -18.34 20.08 -5.39
C THR A 772 -17.19 19.27 -4.81
N ALA A 773 -16.01 19.28 -5.44
CA ALA A 773 -14.82 18.62 -4.91
C ALA A 773 -14.37 19.22 -3.57
N PHE A 774 -14.38 20.56 -3.46
CA PHE A 774 -14.07 21.27 -2.23
C PHE A 774 -15.07 20.95 -1.12
N LEU A 775 -16.38 21.03 -1.39
CA LEU A 775 -17.44 20.74 -0.41
C LEU A 775 -17.46 19.28 0.04
N ALA A 776 -17.06 18.34 -0.83
CA ALA A 776 -16.93 16.94 -0.47
C ALA A 776 -15.79 16.72 0.53
N MET A 777 -14.62 17.32 0.28
CA MET A 777 -13.42 17.10 1.09
C MET A 777 -13.35 17.97 2.35
N LEU A 778 -14.01 19.13 2.36
CA LEU A 778 -13.90 20.09 3.47
C LEU A 778 -14.27 19.50 4.84
N PRO A 779 -15.38 18.73 5.01
CA PRO A 779 -15.69 18.12 6.30
C PRO A 779 -14.59 17.17 6.78
N MET A 780 -13.96 16.42 5.86
CA MET A 780 -12.86 15.52 6.20
C MET A 780 -11.56 16.28 6.52
N ALA A 781 -11.32 17.41 5.87
CA ALA A 781 -10.17 18.27 6.21
C ALA A 781 -10.30 18.92 7.59
N ILE A 782 -11.52 19.11 8.10
CA ILE A 782 -11.78 19.71 9.41
C ILE A 782 -11.94 18.65 10.51
N TRP A 783 -12.60 17.54 10.22
CA TRP A 783 -13.01 16.52 11.21
C TRP A 783 -12.54 15.10 10.90
N GLY A 784 -11.75 14.88 9.85
CA GLY A 784 -11.35 13.53 9.43
C GLY A 784 -10.33 12.85 10.35
N GLY A 785 -9.72 13.59 11.27
CA GLY A 785 -8.69 13.09 12.17
C GLY A 785 -7.30 13.00 11.53
N SER A 786 -6.33 12.62 12.35
CA SER A 786 -4.90 12.59 12.03
C SER A 786 -4.54 11.69 10.86
N ALA A 787 -5.20 10.54 10.75
CA ALA A 787 -4.89 9.52 9.75
C ALA A 787 -5.10 10.00 8.30
N VAL A 788 -6.01 10.95 8.07
CA VAL A 788 -6.34 11.48 6.73
C VAL A 788 -5.94 12.95 6.56
N GLU A 789 -5.45 13.62 7.59
CA GLU A 789 -5.13 15.05 7.57
C GLU A 789 -4.09 15.40 6.49
N SER A 790 -3.02 14.61 6.43
CA SER A 790 -1.94 14.74 5.42
C SER A 790 -2.42 14.50 3.98
N PHE A 791 -3.65 14.02 3.81
CA PHE A 791 -4.34 13.91 2.54
C PHE A 791 -5.39 15.01 2.33
N ALA A 792 -6.34 15.15 3.25
CA ALA A 792 -7.54 15.97 3.07
C ALA A 792 -7.24 17.47 3.06
N VAL A 793 -6.39 17.96 3.97
CA VAL A 793 -6.06 19.40 4.08
C VAL A 793 -5.30 19.88 2.82
N PRO A 794 -4.23 19.21 2.37
CA PRO A 794 -3.55 19.57 1.12
C PRO A 794 -4.44 19.44 -0.12
N MET A 795 -5.39 18.48 -0.14
CA MET A 795 -6.34 18.36 -1.24
C MET A 795 -7.30 19.54 -1.31
N VAL A 796 -7.84 20.01 -0.18
CA VAL A 796 -8.70 21.21 -0.13
C VAL A 796 -7.96 22.44 -0.64
N PHE A 797 -6.72 22.66 -0.19
CA PHE A 797 -5.85 23.72 -0.70
C PHE A 797 -5.57 23.55 -2.19
N GLY A 798 -5.20 22.35 -2.60
CA GLY A 798 -4.86 22.00 -3.97
C GLY A 798 -6.01 22.21 -4.95
N ILE A 799 -7.24 21.84 -4.58
CA ILE A 799 -8.45 22.06 -5.40
C ILE A 799 -8.64 23.55 -5.69
N PHE A 800 -8.42 24.41 -4.69
CA PHE A 800 -8.50 25.87 -4.85
C PHE A 800 -7.40 26.40 -5.79
N ILE A 801 -6.16 25.95 -5.60
CA ILE A 801 -5.03 26.31 -6.49
C ILE A 801 -5.29 25.83 -7.91
N ALA A 802 -5.72 24.59 -8.11
CA ALA A 802 -6.01 24.01 -9.42
C ALA A 802 -7.12 24.80 -10.17
N ALA A 803 -8.20 25.16 -9.48
CA ALA A 803 -9.29 25.95 -10.05
C ALA A 803 -8.82 27.34 -10.52
N SER A 804 -8.02 28.01 -9.69
CA SER A 804 -7.48 29.33 -10.03
C SER A 804 -6.39 29.26 -11.12
N SER A 805 -5.58 28.20 -11.14
CA SER A 805 -4.46 28.06 -12.07
C SER A 805 -4.89 27.83 -13.52
N SER A 806 -5.99 27.10 -13.75
CA SER A 806 -6.54 26.91 -15.09
C SER A 806 -6.89 28.24 -15.77
N VAL A 807 -7.43 29.20 -15.01
CA VAL A 807 -7.89 30.50 -15.53
C VAL A 807 -6.77 31.53 -15.56
N PHE A 808 -6.04 31.68 -14.47
CA PHE A 808 -5.09 32.79 -14.27
C PHE A 808 -3.64 32.46 -14.59
N ILE A 809 -3.31 31.19 -14.86
CA ILE A 809 -1.94 30.74 -15.16
C ILE A 809 -1.89 30.04 -16.52
N ALA A 810 -2.65 28.96 -16.71
CA ALA A 810 -2.59 28.13 -17.92
C ALA A 810 -2.98 28.92 -19.18
N ALA A 811 -4.12 29.61 -19.16
CA ALA A 811 -4.60 30.39 -20.30
C ALA A 811 -3.66 31.57 -20.67
N PRO A 812 -3.12 32.35 -19.71
CA PRO A 812 -2.07 33.32 -20.00
C PRO A 812 -0.79 32.73 -20.60
N ILE A 813 -0.28 31.61 -20.06
CA ILE A 813 0.91 30.93 -20.60
C ILE A 813 0.65 30.55 -22.07
N LEU A 814 -0.51 29.98 -22.36
CA LEU A 814 -0.91 29.63 -23.71
C LEU A 814 -0.96 30.84 -24.65
N LEU A 815 -1.50 31.98 -24.20
CA LEU A 815 -1.51 33.23 -24.97
C LEU A 815 -0.08 33.67 -25.34
N PHE A 816 0.86 33.63 -24.40
CA PHE A 816 2.26 34.01 -24.65
C PHE A 816 2.96 33.06 -25.64
N LEU A 817 2.71 31.75 -25.53
CA LEU A 817 3.21 30.75 -26.48
C LEU A 817 2.62 30.95 -27.89
N GLY A 818 1.32 31.25 -27.98
CA GLY A 818 0.63 31.57 -29.22
C GLY A 818 1.20 32.82 -29.90
N ASP A 819 1.35 33.91 -29.15
CA ASP A 819 1.92 35.17 -29.64
C ASP A 819 3.38 35.01 -30.09
N TRP A 820 4.16 34.19 -29.40
CA TRP A 820 5.53 33.87 -29.78
C TRP A 820 5.60 33.12 -31.11
N ARG A 821 4.70 32.14 -31.32
CA ARG A 821 4.59 31.41 -32.59
C ARG A 821 4.19 32.32 -33.74
N ALA A 822 3.19 33.17 -33.55
CA ALA A 822 2.75 34.13 -34.56
C ALA A 822 3.89 35.08 -34.97
N ARG A 823 4.66 35.58 -33.98
CA ARG A 823 5.85 36.40 -34.24
C ARG A 823 6.93 35.64 -35.03
N ARG A 824 7.17 34.36 -34.74
CA ARG A 824 8.15 33.53 -35.47
C ARG A 824 7.71 33.19 -36.90
N ARG A 825 6.43 32.87 -37.16
CA ARG A 825 5.92 32.64 -38.53
C ARG A 825 6.07 33.90 -39.37
N LYS A 826 5.70 35.06 -38.80
CA LYS A 826 5.87 36.36 -39.45
C LYS A 826 7.35 36.68 -39.74
N ALA A 827 8.25 36.38 -38.81
CA ALA A 827 9.69 36.56 -39.00
C ALA A 827 10.31 35.61 -40.04
N ARG A 828 9.69 34.44 -40.29
CA ARG A 828 10.10 33.47 -41.31
C ARG A 828 9.48 33.71 -42.69
N GLY A 829 8.61 34.70 -42.85
CA GLY A 829 7.94 34.98 -44.12
C GLY A 829 6.92 33.93 -44.56
N GLU A 830 6.51 33.03 -43.66
CA GLU A 830 5.60 31.91 -43.98
C GLU A 830 4.16 32.39 -44.26
N ASP A 831 3.76 33.55 -43.73
CA ASP A 831 2.43 34.14 -43.99
C ASP A 831 2.27 34.67 -45.43
N THR A 832 3.37 34.95 -46.14
CA THR A 832 3.37 35.39 -47.55
C THR A 832 3.35 34.22 -48.55
N ALA A 833 3.82 33.04 -48.15
CA ALA A 833 3.85 31.85 -49.01
C ALA A 833 2.46 31.19 -49.14
N GLU A 834 1.63 31.25 -48.10
CA GLU A 834 0.26 30.71 -48.11
C GLU A 834 -0.70 31.61 -48.91
N ALA A 835 -0.44 32.92 -48.98
CA ALA A 835 -1.21 33.89 -49.78
C ALA A 835 -0.86 33.89 -51.28
N THR A 836 0.25 33.25 -51.67
CA THR A 836 0.64 33.06 -53.08
C THR A 836 0.32 31.65 -53.61
N ALA A 837 -0.10 30.73 -52.74
CA ALA A 837 -0.46 29.35 -53.06
C ALA A 837 -1.99 29.08 -53.00
N ALA A 838 -2.80 30.08 -52.66
CA ALA A 838 -4.26 30.10 -52.76
C ALA A 838 -4.67 31.03 -53.90
#